data_AF-A0A931KPH0-F1
#
_entry.id   AF-A0A931KPH0-F1
#
_cell.length_a   1.000
_cell.length_b   1.000
_cell.length_c   1.000
_cell.angle_alpha   90.00
_cell.angle_beta   90.00
_cell.angle_gamma   90.00
#
_symmetry.space_group_name_H-M   'P 1'
#
loop_
_entity.id
_entity.type
_entity.pdbx_description
1 polymer ?
#
loop_
_entity_poly.entity_id
_entity_poly.type
_entity_poly.pdbx_seq_one_letter_code
_entity_poly.pdbx_strand_id
1 'polypeptide(L)'
;MKLPFPKTWQALLLVSAALFMLQSCKPKGAQSAVGGDAASKTYVPPGKYDELYNFVSGGFSGQLSVYGIPSGRLFRVIPVFSVDPEKGYGFSEETKPMLNTSHGFVPWDDAHHPELSQTNGEIDGRWIFINGNNTPRIARIDLRTFRTAEIIEIPNSAGNHSSAFVTPSTEYVVAGCRFSIPMDNMNGDVPISTYKQNFKGTVSFIKVDSITGNLKLAFQILTPGVNFDLSHAGKGPSNGWFFFSCYNSEQANTLLEVNASQRDKDFIMAVNWKKAEEYLQQGKGKKQAVRYAHNIYNEKSHTAISNIETETTILDYKELKDLIYLIPCPKSPHGCDVDPTGEYIVGSGKLAALMPVFSFAKIQQAIADKNYDGDYEGIPVIKYEAALHGEVQKPGLGPLHTEFDNNGNAYTSMFVSSEIVKWNVKSLQVLDRVPTYYSIGHLCVPGGDSRKPYGKYVIAYNKITKDRFLPTGPELTQSAQLYDISGDKMKLILDFPTIGEPHYAQACPAALITKNSVKFYKIEENENAFVSKGDKETKVVRNGKRVDVYMTAIRSHFTPDNIEGIKMGDEVYFHVTNMEQDWDVPHGFAIKGANNAELLIMPGETQTLKWIPEKTGMYPMYCTDFCSALHQEMQGYIRVSPAGSNVPIYFGTGQTANPSEAAKTE
;
A
#
# COMPACT_ATOMS: atom_id res chain seq x y z
N MET A 1 -7.83 79.36 -39.32
CA MET A 1 -7.43 79.53 -37.91
C MET A 1 -8.05 78.37 -37.12
N LYS A 2 -7.24 77.36 -36.76
CA LYS A 2 -7.68 76.23 -35.92
C LYS A 2 -7.48 76.62 -34.45
N LEU A 3 -8.53 76.56 -33.65
CA LEU A 3 -8.44 76.46 -32.19
C LEU A 3 -9.18 75.20 -31.73
N PRO A 4 -8.68 74.52 -30.69
CA PRO A 4 -8.85 73.08 -30.54
C PRO A 4 -10.08 72.71 -29.71
N PHE A 5 -10.74 71.62 -30.12
CA PHE A 5 -11.71 70.92 -29.27
C PHE A 5 -10.99 70.37 -28.02
N PRO A 6 -11.56 70.54 -26.82
CA PRO A 6 -10.90 70.11 -25.60
C PRO A 6 -10.89 68.58 -25.52
N LYS A 7 -9.68 68.01 -25.49
CA LYS A 7 -9.39 66.57 -25.32
C LYS A 7 -9.95 65.94 -24.04
N THR A 8 -10.57 66.72 -23.16
CA THR A 8 -11.10 66.27 -21.86
C THR A 8 -12.39 65.47 -21.98
N TRP A 9 -13.22 65.72 -23.00
CA TRP A 9 -14.51 65.02 -23.14
C TRP A 9 -14.39 63.61 -23.75
N GLN A 10 -13.40 63.39 -24.63
CA GLN A 10 -13.09 62.05 -25.14
C GLN A 10 -12.43 61.17 -24.08
N ALA A 11 -11.64 61.75 -23.17
CA ALA A 11 -11.05 61.03 -22.04
C ALA A 11 -12.11 60.59 -21.03
N LEU A 12 -13.12 61.43 -20.74
CA LEU A 12 -14.21 61.09 -19.82
C LEU A 12 -15.12 59.98 -20.37
N LEU A 13 -15.42 59.98 -21.68
CA LEU A 13 -16.21 58.92 -22.32
C LEU A 13 -15.47 57.58 -22.38
N LEU A 14 -14.15 57.59 -22.62
CA LEU A 14 -13.31 56.38 -22.59
C LEU A 14 -13.11 55.83 -21.18
N VAL A 15 -13.02 56.69 -20.15
CA VAL A 15 -12.93 56.25 -18.74
C VAL A 15 -14.27 55.70 -18.25
N SER A 16 -15.41 56.26 -18.67
CA SER A 16 -16.73 55.69 -18.33
C SER A 16 -17.00 54.35 -19.03
N ALA A 17 -16.54 54.16 -20.28
CA ALA A 17 -16.65 52.87 -20.97
C ALA A 17 -15.70 51.81 -20.37
N ALA A 18 -14.51 52.20 -19.90
CA ALA A 18 -13.60 51.32 -19.18
C ALA A 18 -14.13 50.92 -17.79
N LEU A 19 -14.83 51.82 -17.08
CA LEU A 19 -15.45 51.52 -15.78
C LEU A 19 -16.65 50.56 -15.90
N PHE A 20 -17.40 50.58 -17.01
CA PHE A 20 -18.45 49.59 -17.27
C PHE A 20 -17.89 48.23 -17.77
N MET A 21 -16.73 48.21 -18.43
CA MET A 21 -16.05 46.95 -18.78
C MET A 21 -15.32 46.29 -17.59
N LEU A 22 -14.98 47.04 -16.54
CA LEU A 22 -14.39 46.50 -15.31
C LEU A 22 -15.42 45.90 -14.34
N GLN A 23 -16.72 46.07 -14.56
CA GLN A 23 -17.76 45.40 -13.77
C GLN A 23 -18.26 44.07 -14.36
N SER A 24 -17.82 43.69 -15.57
CA SER A 24 -18.23 42.43 -16.22
C SER A 24 -17.21 41.30 -16.13
N CYS A 25 -16.08 41.52 -15.46
CA CYS A 25 -15.09 40.49 -15.12
C CYS A 25 -14.86 40.44 -13.61
N LYS A 26 -15.93 40.19 -12.83
CA LYS A 26 -15.71 39.50 -11.56
C LYS A 26 -15.36 38.05 -11.91
N PRO A 27 -14.22 37.49 -11.47
CA PRO A 27 -14.12 36.03 -11.42
C PRO A 27 -15.37 35.56 -10.68
N LYS A 28 -16.09 34.59 -11.24
CA LYS A 28 -17.10 33.86 -10.46
C LYS A 28 -16.37 33.48 -9.19
N GLY A 29 -16.79 34.11 -8.08
CA GLY A 29 -16.10 34.01 -6.81
C GLY A 29 -15.87 32.55 -6.48
N ALA A 30 -14.86 32.28 -5.67
CA ALA A 30 -14.72 31.02 -4.95
C ALA A 30 -16.07 30.66 -4.34
N GLN A 31 -16.89 29.93 -5.10
CA GLN A 31 -17.99 29.18 -4.59
C GLN A 31 -17.30 28.28 -3.59
N SER A 32 -17.68 28.41 -2.32
CA SER A 32 -17.23 27.51 -1.26
C SER A 32 -17.08 26.13 -1.88
N ALA A 33 -15.84 25.64 -1.99
CA ALA A 33 -15.55 24.38 -2.68
C ALA A 33 -16.35 23.22 -2.05
N VAL A 34 -16.84 23.46 -0.84
CA VAL A 34 -17.60 22.61 0.05
C VAL A 34 -19.04 23.17 0.09
N GLY A 35 -20.05 22.38 -0.28
CA GLY A 35 -21.47 22.79 -0.28
C GLY A 35 -21.95 23.34 1.09
N GLY A 36 -23.01 24.15 1.12
CA GLY A 36 -23.47 24.83 2.34
C GLY A 36 -23.85 23.92 3.52
N ASP A 37 -24.02 22.60 3.28
CA ASP A 37 -24.31 21.57 4.27
C ASP A 37 -23.13 20.61 4.53
N ALA A 38 -22.01 20.75 3.82
CA ALA A 38 -21.00 19.70 3.79
C ALA A 38 -20.25 19.51 5.12
N ALA A 39 -20.04 20.57 5.91
CA ALA A 39 -19.51 20.43 7.27
C ALA A 39 -20.39 19.51 8.15
N SER A 40 -21.72 19.57 7.98
CA SER A 40 -22.63 18.69 8.72
C SER A 40 -22.57 17.23 8.24
N LYS A 41 -22.17 17.00 6.98
CA LYS A 41 -22.03 15.64 6.39
C LYS A 41 -20.75 14.93 6.81
N THR A 42 -19.71 15.69 7.16
CA THR A 42 -18.39 15.17 7.54
C THR A 42 -18.15 15.21 9.05
N TYR A 43 -18.98 15.95 9.78
CA TYR A 43 -18.88 16.02 11.24
C TYR A 43 -19.28 14.71 11.91
N VAL A 44 -18.30 14.09 12.59
CA VAL A 44 -18.51 12.94 13.47
C VAL A 44 -18.28 13.39 14.92
N PRO A 45 -19.33 13.46 15.77
CA PRO A 45 -19.19 13.96 17.15
C PRO A 45 -18.24 13.11 18.01
N PRO A 46 -17.64 13.68 19.07
CA PRO A 46 -16.90 12.91 20.07
C PRO A 46 -17.73 11.72 20.60
N GLY A 47 -17.12 10.54 20.70
CA GLY A 47 -17.79 9.30 21.10
C GLY A 47 -18.65 8.64 20.02
N LYS A 48 -18.66 9.18 18.79
CA LYS A 48 -19.22 8.53 17.59
C LYS A 48 -18.11 8.11 16.64
N TYR A 49 -18.42 7.11 15.81
CA TYR A 49 -17.47 6.47 14.91
C TYR A 49 -17.77 6.82 13.45
N ASP A 50 -16.71 6.88 12.64
CA ASP A 50 -16.80 6.90 11.19
C ASP A 50 -17.48 5.62 10.68
N GLU A 51 -18.12 5.72 9.51
CA GLU A 51 -18.85 4.60 8.92
C GLU A 51 -17.96 3.68 8.08
N LEU A 52 -16.85 4.19 7.54
CA LEU A 52 -15.91 3.42 6.73
C LEU A 52 -14.48 3.53 7.27
N TYR A 53 -13.71 2.46 7.10
CA TYR A 53 -12.26 2.55 7.02
C TYR A 53 -11.83 2.85 5.58
N ASN A 54 -10.86 3.74 5.43
CA ASN A 54 -10.19 4.04 4.17
C ASN A 54 -8.70 3.74 4.31
N PHE A 55 -8.24 2.69 3.63
CA PHE A 55 -6.87 2.21 3.62
C PHE A 55 -6.13 2.82 2.45
N VAL A 56 -5.24 3.75 2.74
CA VAL A 56 -4.60 4.63 1.76
C VAL A 56 -3.13 4.29 1.68
N SER A 57 -2.64 4.01 0.48
CA SER A 57 -1.22 3.80 0.25
C SER A 57 -0.41 4.98 0.80
N GLY A 58 0.73 4.69 1.44
CA GLY A 58 1.67 5.70 1.89
C GLY A 58 2.70 6.10 0.82
N GLY A 59 2.63 5.56 -0.40
CA GLY A 59 3.60 5.84 -1.47
C GLY A 59 5.03 5.53 -1.03
N PHE A 60 5.93 6.47 -1.31
CA PHE A 60 7.34 6.43 -0.95
C PHE A 60 7.64 6.38 0.56
N SER A 61 6.64 6.47 1.46
CA SER A 61 6.84 6.12 2.87
C SER A 61 6.99 4.60 3.08
N GLY A 62 6.50 3.77 2.15
CA GLY A 62 6.44 2.31 2.26
C GLY A 62 5.41 1.81 3.27
N GLN A 63 4.50 2.69 3.72
CA GLN A 63 3.50 2.39 4.75
C GLN A 63 2.08 2.31 4.21
N LEU A 64 1.15 1.88 5.07
CA LEU A 64 -0.29 1.91 4.81
C LEU A 64 -0.98 2.78 5.86
N SER A 65 -1.64 3.85 5.43
CA SER A 65 -2.39 4.75 6.32
C SER A 65 -3.86 4.35 6.41
N VAL A 66 -4.48 4.54 7.58
CA VAL A 66 -5.89 4.22 7.84
C VAL A 66 -6.63 5.49 8.25
N TYR A 67 -7.59 5.91 7.45
CA TYR A 67 -8.44 7.06 7.72
C TYR A 67 -9.89 6.63 7.99
N GLY A 68 -10.63 7.44 8.75
CA GLY A 68 -12.08 7.32 8.92
C GLY A 68 -12.84 8.21 7.92
N ILE A 69 -13.90 7.69 7.32
CA ILE A 69 -14.82 8.45 6.45
C ILE A 69 -16.23 8.46 7.08
N PRO A 70 -16.89 9.63 7.16
CA PRO A 70 -16.64 10.85 6.40
C PRO A 70 -15.76 11.91 7.07
N SER A 71 -15.17 11.66 8.24
CA SER A 71 -14.44 12.70 8.97
C SER A 71 -13.06 13.07 8.39
N GLY A 72 -12.46 12.18 7.59
CA GLY A 72 -11.10 12.36 7.05
C GLY A 72 -9.99 12.27 8.12
N ARG A 73 -10.30 11.77 9.32
CA ARG A 73 -9.33 11.66 10.42
C ARG A 73 -8.39 10.49 10.19
N LEU A 74 -7.09 10.71 10.33
CA LEU A 74 -6.09 9.65 10.38
C LEU A 74 -6.20 8.89 11.72
N PHE A 75 -6.37 7.57 11.64
CA PHE A 75 -6.43 6.70 12.81
C PHE A 75 -5.09 6.00 13.09
N ARG A 76 -4.40 5.56 12.04
CA ARG A 76 -3.20 4.74 12.19
C ARG A 76 -2.35 4.76 10.93
N VAL A 77 -1.04 4.63 11.09
CA VAL A 77 -0.09 4.25 10.04
C VAL A 77 0.44 2.87 10.38
N ILE A 78 0.28 1.91 9.48
CA ILE A 78 0.69 0.53 9.67
C ILE A 78 2.11 0.35 9.09
N PRO A 79 3.08 -0.10 9.91
CA PRO A 79 4.39 -0.55 9.46
C PRO A 79 4.31 -1.69 8.43
N VAL A 80 4.85 -1.52 7.22
CA VAL A 80 4.88 -2.56 6.17
C VAL A 80 6.30 -2.73 5.65
N PHE A 81 6.77 -1.79 4.84
CA PHE A 81 7.99 -1.95 4.06
C PHE A 81 9.17 -1.12 4.55
N SER A 82 8.91 -0.12 5.38
CA SER A 82 9.93 0.74 5.95
C SER A 82 10.05 0.55 7.44
N VAL A 83 11.21 0.88 7.98
CA VAL A 83 11.42 0.95 9.43
C VAL A 83 10.52 2.05 10.02
N ASP A 84 9.89 1.76 11.16
CA ASP A 84 9.06 2.73 11.89
C ASP A 84 9.56 2.83 13.33
N PRO A 85 10.37 3.85 13.65
CA PRO A 85 10.95 4.00 14.99
C PRO A 85 9.90 4.33 16.06
N GLU A 86 8.75 4.90 15.70
CA GLU A 86 7.64 5.18 16.64
C GLU A 86 7.07 3.88 17.23
N LYS A 87 7.13 2.79 16.46
CA LYS A 87 6.56 1.48 16.84
C LYS A 87 7.62 0.41 17.05
N GLY A 88 8.90 0.76 16.93
CA GLY A 88 10.03 -0.17 16.95
C GLY A 88 10.06 -1.18 15.78
N TYR A 89 9.26 -0.99 14.74
CA TYR A 89 9.17 -1.94 13.62
C TYR A 89 10.42 -1.87 12.74
N GLY A 90 11.04 -3.03 12.48
CA GLY A 90 12.33 -3.13 11.82
C GLY A 90 13.52 -2.80 12.72
N PHE A 91 13.27 -2.45 13.98
CA PHE A 91 14.28 -2.17 15.01
C PHE A 91 14.30 -3.23 16.12
N SER A 92 13.13 -3.75 16.51
CA SER A 92 13.06 -4.92 17.40
C SER A 92 13.62 -6.16 16.72
N GLU A 93 14.21 -7.07 17.50
CA GLU A 93 14.74 -8.32 16.94
C GLU A 93 13.63 -9.17 16.30
N GLU A 94 12.41 -9.05 16.82
CA GLU A 94 11.21 -9.73 16.35
C GLU A 94 10.75 -9.25 14.97
N THR A 95 10.96 -7.98 14.62
CA THR A 95 10.41 -7.39 13.39
C THR A 95 11.47 -7.14 12.31
N LYS A 96 12.77 -7.12 12.65
CA LYS A 96 13.87 -7.06 11.67
C LYS A 96 13.71 -8.05 10.51
N PRO A 97 13.33 -9.33 10.74
CA PRO A 97 13.17 -10.29 9.64
C PRO A 97 12.11 -9.90 8.61
N MET A 98 11.13 -9.06 8.95
CA MET A 98 10.10 -8.60 8.01
C MET A 98 10.69 -7.78 6.85
N LEU A 99 11.85 -7.15 7.05
CA LEU A 99 12.50 -6.28 6.07
C LEU A 99 13.69 -6.96 5.36
N ASN A 100 13.91 -8.24 5.61
CA ASN A 100 14.89 -9.01 4.86
C ASN A 100 14.39 -9.34 3.46
N THR A 101 15.28 -9.24 2.48
CA THR A 101 15.06 -9.54 1.07
C THR A 101 16.21 -10.41 0.55
N SER A 102 16.12 -10.87 -0.69
CA SER A 102 17.24 -11.51 -1.40
C SER A 102 18.48 -10.61 -1.49
N HIS A 103 18.31 -9.28 -1.35
CA HIS A 103 19.35 -8.26 -1.35
C HIS A 103 19.85 -7.87 0.07
N GLY A 104 19.40 -8.57 1.11
CA GLY A 104 19.72 -8.24 2.51
C GLY A 104 18.61 -7.42 3.17
N PHE A 105 18.95 -6.69 4.24
CA PHE A 105 17.99 -5.85 4.96
C PHE A 105 17.71 -4.57 4.18
N VAL A 106 16.46 -4.42 3.70
CA VAL A 106 16.01 -3.26 2.92
C VAL A 106 14.96 -2.50 3.73
N PRO A 107 15.32 -1.36 4.35
CA PRO A 107 14.49 -0.68 5.35
C PRO A 107 13.49 0.31 4.76
N TRP A 108 13.15 0.19 3.48
CA TRP A 108 12.23 1.08 2.79
C TRP A 108 11.62 0.42 1.54
N ASP A 109 10.50 0.96 1.06
CA ASP A 109 9.96 0.66 -0.27
C ASP A 109 8.93 1.73 -0.68
N ASP A 110 8.37 1.59 -1.87
CA ASP A 110 7.35 2.48 -2.43
C ASP A 110 6.03 1.74 -2.64
N ALA A 111 5.07 2.00 -1.75
CA ALA A 111 3.79 1.30 -1.67
C ALA A 111 2.77 1.87 -2.67
N HIS A 112 2.01 1.04 -3.40
CA HIS A 112 1.09 1.56 -4.42
C HIS A 112 -0.39 1.19 -4.22
N HIS A 113 -0.77 -0.07 -4.43
CA HIS A 113 -2.15 -0.51 -4.50
C HIS A 113 -2.50 -1.41 -3.32
N PRO A 114 -3.17 -0.85 -2.29
CA PRO A 114 -3.81 -1.66 -1.28
C PRO A 114 -5.03 -2.36 -1.89
N GLU A 115 -5.27 -3.62 -1.53
CA GLU A 115 -6.35 -4.44 -2.06
C GLU A 115 -6.98 -5.27 -0.96
N LEU A 116 -8.29 -5.10 -0.73
CA LEU A 116 -9.02 -5.80 0.33
C LEU A 116 -9.35 -7.24 -0.09
N SER A 117 -9.27 -8.17 0.85
CA SER A 117 -9.70 -9.55 0.62
C SER A 117 -11.20 -9.63 0.32
N GLN A 118 -11.53 -10.51 -0.61
CA GLN A 118 -12.89 -10.76 -1.08
C GLN A 118 -13.28 -12.24 -0.93
N THR A 119 -14.57 -12.46 -0.76
CA THR A 119 -15.25 -13.77 -0.85
C THR A 119 -16.38 -13.64 -1.86
N ASN A 120 -16.37 -14.43 -2.94
CA ASN A 120 -17.36 -14.39 -4.03
C ASN A 120 -17.54 -13.01 -4.69
N GLY A 121 -16.48 -12.20 -4.68
CA GLY A 121 -16.42 -10.85 -5.22
C GLY A 121 -16.96 -9.78 -4.27
N GLU A 122 -17.20 -10.09 -3.00
CA GLU A 122 -17.57 -9.11 -1.97
C GLU A 122 -16.46 -8.99 -0.93
N ILE A 123 -16.13 -7.76 -0.52
CA ILE A 123 -15.15 -7.49 0.54
C ILE A 123 -15.57 -8.18 1.83
N ASP A 124 -14.65 -8.92 2.45
CA ASP A 124 -14.91 -9.72 3.65
C ASP A 124 -14.20 -9.21 4.92
N GLY A 125 -13.26 -8.27 4.78
CA GLY A 125 -12.59 -7.61 5.90
C GLY A 125 -11.60 -8.49 6.67
N ARG A 126 -11.12 -9.60 6.09
CA ARG A 126 -10.10 -10.46 6.72
C ARG A 126 -8.71 -9.85 6.63
N TRP A 127 -8.31 -9.45 5.43
CA TRP A 127 -6.96 -8.99 5.12
C TRP A 127 -6.99 -7.81 4.16
N ILE A 128 -5.88 -7.09 4.13
CA ILE A 128 -5.55 -6.18 3.05
C ILE A 128 -4.15 -6.48 2.55
N PHE A 129 -3.97 -6.50 1.24
CA PHE A 129 -2.69 -6.72 0.58
C PHE A 129 -2.14 -5.41 0.07
N ILE A 130 -0.84 -5.25 -0.03
CA ILE A 130 -0.21 -4.08 -0.65
C ILE A 130 1.13 -4.47 -1.25
N ASN A 131 1.51 -3.83 -2.35
CA ASN A 131 2.76 -4.08 -3.05
C ASN A 131 3.85 -3.05 -2.70
N GLY A 132 5.11 -3.47 -2.70
CA GLY A 132 6.29 -2.61 -2.74
C GLY A 132 6.92 -2.64 -4.14
N ASN A 133 7.20 -1.47 -4.71
CA ASN A 133 7.61 -1.30 -6.11
C ASN A 133 9.13 -1.43 -6.33
N ASN A 134 9.95 -0.93 -5.38
CA ASN A 134 11.42 -0.89 -5.51
C ASN A 134 12.04 -2.29 -5.43
N THR A 135 11.74 -3.03 -4.36
CA THR A 135 12.07 -4.45 -4.25
C THR A 135 10.77 -5.22 -4.37
N PRO A 136 10.42 -5.72 -5.57
CA PRO A 136 9.12 -6.34 -5.84
C PRO A 136 8.69 -7.29 -4.74
N ARG A 137 7.69 -6.88 -3.96
CA ARG A 137 7.15 -7.70 -2.88
C ARG A 137 5.70 -7.36 -2.60
N ILE A 138 5.00 -8.28 -1.95
CA ILE A 138 3.62 -8.12 -1.52
C ILE A 138 3.56 -8.39 -0.02
N ALA A 139 2.92 -7.50 0.71
CA ALA A 139 2.58 -7.68 2.11
C ALA A 139 1.12 -8.06 2.27
N ARG A 140 0.84 -8.90 3.28
CA ARG A 140 -0.51 -9.12 3.83
C ARG A 140 -0.58 -8.51 5.22
N ILE A 141 -1.62 -7.72 5.45
CA ILE A 141 -1.95 -7.12 6.73
C ILE A 141 -3.21 -7.82 7.28
N ASP A 142 -3.16 -8.27 8.54
CA ASP A 142 -4.34 -8.80 9.25
C ASP A 142 -5.17 -7.64 9.79
N LEU A 143 -6.43 -7.54 9.36
CA LEU A 143 -7.31 -6.43 9.75
C LEU A 143 -7.90 -6.59 11.15
N ARG A 144 -7.69 -7.73 11.81
CA ARG A 144 -8.02 -7.91 13.23
C ARG A 144 -7.01 -7.20 14.13
N THR A 145 -5.73 -7.26 13.78
CA THR A 145 -4.62 -6.67 14.58
C THR A 145 -4.08 -5.37 13.97
N PHE A 146 -4.42 -5.06 12.72
CA PHE A 146 -3.85 -3.95 11.94
C PHE A 146 -2.33 -4.02 11.86
N ARG A 147 -1.81 -5.23 11.62
CA ARG A 147 -0.37 -5.51 11.53
C ARG A 147 -0.02 -6.28 10.26
N THR A 148 1.16 -5.98 9.74
CA THR A 148 1.75 -6.76 8.65
C THR A 148 2.10 -8.15 9.16
N ALA A 149 1.37 -9.14 8.68
CA ALA A 149 1.51 -10.53 9.09
C ALA A 149 2.55 -11.27 8.24
N GLU A 150 2.75 -10.83 7.00
CA GLU A 150 3.53 -11.59 6.02
C GLU A 150 4.00 -10.70 4.87
N ILE A 151 5.21 -10.90 4.38
CA ILE A 151 5.78 -10.24 3.20
C ILE A 151 6.48 -11.28 2.33
N ILE A 152 6.10 -11.35 1.06
CA ILE A 152 6.73 -12.25 0.07
C ILE A 152 7.34 -11.42 -1.06
N GLU A 153 8.62 -11.63 -1.32
CA GLU A 153 9.33 -11.05 -2.46
C GLU A 153 8.96 -11.80 -3.76
N ILE A 154 8.89 -11.07 -4.87
CA ILE A 154 8.48 -11.57 -6.17
C ILE A 154 9.72 -11.62 -7.08
N PRO A 155 10.28 -12.82 -7.34
CA PRO A 155 11.43 -12.98 -8.23
C PRO A 155 11.03 -12.71 -9.69
N ASN A 156 12.00 -12.57 -10.59
CA ASN A 156 11.79 -12.31 -12.03
C ASN A 156 10.90 -11.09 -12.31
N SER A 157 10.90 -10.11 -11.40
CA SER A 157 10.06 -8.93 -11.48
C SER A 157 10.90 -7.70 -11.16
N ALA A 158 10.50 -6.56 -11.71
CA ALA A 158 11.01 -5.25 -11.37
C ALA A 158 9.90 -4.21 -11.54
N GLY A 159 9.82 -3.26 -10.61
CA GLY A 159 8.72 -2.30 -10.57
C GLY A 159 7.38 -3.02 -10.38
N ASN A 160 7.15 -3.65 -9.23
CA ASN A 160 5.89 -4.33 -8.96
C ASN A 160 4.75 -3.30 -8.88
N HIS A 161 4.01 -3.08 -9.97
CA HIS A 161 3.06 -1.98 -10.08
C HIS A 161 1.62 -2.44 -10.30
N SER A 162 1.35 -3.35 -11.24
CA SER A 162 0.00 -3.93 -11.45
C SER A 162 -0.30 -4.99 -10.38
N SER A 163 -0.30 -4.54 -9.14
CA SER A 163 -0.19 -5.29 -7.89
C SER A 163 -0.50 -4.37 -6.72
N ALA A 164 -1.08 -4.81 -5.61
CA ALA A 164 -1.70 -6.12 -5.44
C ALA A 164 -3.15 -6.07 -5.97
N PHE A 165 -3.62 -7.14 -6.63
CA PHE A 165 -5.03 -7.28 -7.01
C PHE A 165 -5.50 -8.71 -6.76
N VAL A 166 -6.71 -8.91 -6.24
CA VAL A 166 -7.18 -10.24 -5.81
C VAL A 166 -8.19 -10.85 -6.79
N THR A 167 -8.19 -12.19 -6.89
CA THR A 167 -9.31 -12.91 -7.51
C THR A 167 -10.57 -12.82 -6.63
N PRO A 168 -11.79 -13.06 -7.17
CA PRO A 168 -13.03 -12.78 -6.43
C PRO A 168 -13.18 -13.46 -5.07
N SER A 169 -12.53 -14.60 -4.82
CA SER A 169 -12.53 -15.26 -3.51
C SER A 169 -11.16 -15.25 -2.84
N THR A 170 -10.28 -14.34 -3.26
CA THR A 170 -8.89 -14.23 -2.78
C THR A 170 -8.16 -15.56 -2.93
N GLU A 171 -8.39 -16.31 -4.00
CA GLU A 171 -7.59 -17.51 -4.31
C GLU A 171 -6.14 -17.13 -4.65
N TYR A 172 -5.98 -16.00 -5.33
CA TYR A 172 -4.70 -15.42 -5.68
C TYR A 172 -4.67 -13.92 -5.40
N VAL A 173 -3.50 -13.46 -4.96
CA VAL A 173 -3.04 -12.07 -5.13
C VAL A 173 -2.12 -12.06 -6.35
N VAL A 174 -2.27 -11.07 -7.21
CA VAL A 174 -1.58 -11.02 -8.50
C VAL A 174 -0.65 -9.81 -8.57
N ALA A 175 0.52 -10.03 -9.19
CA ALA A 175 1.56 -9.02 -9.36
C ALA A 175 2.14 -9.04 -10.77
N GLY A 176 2.05 -7.92 -11.50
CA GLY A 176 2.72 -7.77 -12.80
C GLY A 176 3.99 -6.90 -12.73
N CYS A 177 4.96 -7.29 -13.56
CA CYS A 177 6.26 -6.63 -13.72
C CYS A 177 6.16 -5.36 -14.59
N ARG A 178 6.40 -4.18 -14.03
CA ARG A 178 6.38 -2.92 -14.81
C ARG A 178 7.62 -2.73 -15.65
N PHE A 179 8.78 -3.10 -15.12
CA PHE A 179 10.06 -2.92 -15.82
C PHE A 179 10.53 -4.29 -16.30
N SER A 180 10.45 -4.54 -17.60
CA SER A 180 11.00 -5.79 -18.13
C SER A 180 12.48 -5.90 -17.79
N ILE A 181 12.93 -7.10 -17.46
CA ILE A 181 14.31 -7.42 -17.09
C ILE A 181 14.71 -8.77 -17.71
N PRO A 182 16.01 -9.07 -17.83
CA PRO A 182 16.48 -10.44 -17.99
C PRO A 182 16.02 -11.29 -16.79
N MET A 183 15.59 -12.52 -17.04
CA MET A 183 15.14 -13.44 -15.99
C MET A 183 16.28 -13.82 -15.02
N ASP A 184 15.95 -14.03 -13.74
CA ASP A 184 16.94 -14.22 -12.66
C ASP A 184 17.79 -15.48 -12.82
N ASN A 185 17.32 -16.47 -13.58
CA ASN A 185 18.04 -17.72 -13.82
C ASN A 185 19.07 -17.65 -14.96
N MET A 186 19.19 -16.49 -15.61
CA MET A 186 20.15 -16.26 -16.70
C MET A 186 21.34 -15.45 -16.22
N ASN A 187 22.40 -15.39 -17.04
CA ASN A 187 23.41 -14.36 -16.85
C ASN A 187 22.78 -12.99 -17.15
N GLY A 188 22.55 -12.19 -16.12
CA GLY A 188 21.95 -10.85 -16.22
C GLY A 188 22.85 -9.82 -16.91
N ASP A 189 24.12 -10.14 -17.15
CA ASP A 189 25.03 -9.29 -17.93
C ASP A 189 24.69 -9.36 -19.43
N VAL A 190 23.69 -8.57 -19.83
CA VAL A 190 23.24 -8.44 -21.22
C VAL A 190 23.22 -6.96 -21.64
N PRO A 191 23.62 -6.62 -22.88
CA PRO A 191 23.57 -5.24 -23.35
C PRO A 191 22.13 -4.72 -23.46
N ILE A 192 21.88 -3.49 -22.99
CA ILE A 192 20.56 -2.84 -23.06
C ILE A 192 20.02 -2.73 -24.50
N SER A 193 20.91 -2.64 -25.50
CA SER A 193 20.55 -2.63 -26.93
C SER A 193 19.83 -3.90 -27.40
N THR A 194 19.88 -4.98 -26.62
CA THR A 194 19.22 -6.27 -26.90
C THR A 194 17.86 -6.41 -26.20
N TYR A 195 17.24 -5.30 -25.77
CA TYR A 195 16.01 -5.28 -24.98
C TYR A 195 14.93 -6.22 -25.52
N LYS A 196 14.57 -6.08 -26.81
CA LYS A 196 13.51 -6.89 -27.45
C LYS A 196 13.79 -8.40 -27.36
N GLN A 197 15.05 -8.78 -27.44
CA GLN A 197 15.48 -10.17 -27.40
C GLN A 197 15.50 -10.70 -25.96
N ASN A 198 16.16 -9.99 -25.05
CA ASN A 198 16.57 -10.53 -23.75
C ASN A 198 15.70 -10.10 -22.57
N PHE A 199 14.96 -8.99 -22.68
CA PHE A 199 14.15 -8.47 -21.59
C PHE A 199 12.73 -9.06 -21.70
N LYS A 200 12.17 -9.46 -20.57
CA LYS A 200 10.87 -10.12 -20.47
C LYS A 200 10.07 -9.56 -19.30
N GLY A 201 8.76 -9.73 -19.37
CA GLY A 201 7.85 -9.46 -18.26
C GLY A 201 7.42 -10.75 -17.59
N THR A 202 6.86 -10.61 -16.39
CA THR A 202 6.18 -11.69 -15.69
C THR A 202 4.88 -11.19 -15.08
N VAL A 203 3.90 -12.09 -15.01
CA VAL A 203 2.71 -11.95 -14.17
C VAL A 203 2.72 -13.08 -13.15
N SER A 204 2.74 -12.73 -11.88
CA SER A 204 2.90 -13.66 -10.76
C SER A 204 1.55 -13.90 -10.08
N PHE A 205 1.25 -15.16 -9.81
CA PHE A 205 0.06 -15.58 -9.08
C PHE A 205 0.48 -16.14 -7.71
N ILE A 206 0.21 -15.36 -6.67
CA ILE A 206 0.53 -15.69 -5.28
C ILE A 206 -0.73 -16.30 -4.66
N LYS A 207 -0.70 -17.60 -4.42
CA LYS A 207 -1.83 -18.31 -3.79
C LYS A 207 -1.97 -17.86 -2.34
N VAL A 208 -3.21 -17.67 -1.93
CA VAL A 208 -3.57 -17.37 -0.54
C VAL A 208 -4.26 -18.58 0.06
N ASP A 209 -3.81 -19.05 1.21
CA ASP A 209 -4.53 -20.07 1.97
C ASP A 209 -5.86 -19.49 2.47
N SER A 210 -6.98 -20.17 2.17
CA SER A 210 -8.31 -19.62 2.45
C SER A 210 -8.63 -19.48 3.94
N ILE A 211 -7.90 -20.19 4.81
CA ILE A 211 -8.13 -20.20 6.26
C ILE A 211 -7.13 -19.27 6.95
N THR A 212 -5.83 -19.46 6.69
CA THR A 212 -4.76 -18.73 7.40
C THR A 212 -4.38 -17.42 6.73
N GLY A 213 -4.64 -17.30 5.43
CA GLY A 213 -4.20 -16.20 4.58
C GLY A 213 -2.74 -16.31 4.15
N ASN A 214 -2.04 -17.41 4.48
CA ASN A 214 -0.63 -17.57 4.16
C ASN A 214 -0.38 -17.50 2.65
N LEU A 215 0.68 -16.80 2.27
CA LEU A 215 1.06 -16.57 0.89
C LEU A 215 1.96 -17.67 0.38
N LYS A 216 1.82 -18.02 -0.89
CA LYS A 216 2.76 -18.88 -1.62
C LYS A 216 2.82 -18.47 -3.08
N LEU A 217 4.00 -18.16 -3.59
CA LEU A 217 4.18 -17.97 -5.03
C LEU A 217 3.87 -19.30 -5.74
N ALA A 218 2.72 -19.37 -6.41
CA ALA A 218 2.26 -20.62 -7.00
C ALA A 218 2.88 -20.84 -8.37
N PHE A 219 2.82 -19.81 -9.21
CA PHE A 219 3.43 -19.80 -10.53
C PHE A 219 3.58 -18.36 -11.04
N GLN A 220 4.41 -18.19 -12.06
CA GLN A 220 4.48 -16.99 -12.86
C GLN A 220 4.21 -17.34 -14.32
N ILE A 221 3.59 -16.43 -15.04
CA ILE A 221 3.44 -16.49 -16.49
C ILE A 221 4.53 -15.61 -17.09
N LEU A 222 5.41 -16.20 -17.90
CA LEU A 222 6.37 -15.45 -18.69
C LEU A 222 5.62 -14.70 -19.79
N THR A 223 5.98 -13.44 -20.03
CA THR A 223 5.36 -12.60 -21.06
C THR A 223 6.43 -11.89 -21.91
N PRO A 224 6.04 -11.32 -23.07
CA PRO A 224 6.89 -10.37 -23.78
C PRO A 224 7.37 -9.23 -22.88
N GLY A 225 8.45 -8.57 -23.30
CA GLY A 225 9.04 -7.44 -22.58
C GLY A 225 8.23 -6.14 -22.71
N VAL A 226 6.98 -6.14 -22.24
CA VAL A 226 6.11 -4.96 -22.15
C VAL A 226 6.01 -4.48 -20.70
N ASN A 227 5.51 -3.26 -20.50
CA ASN A 227 5.35 -2.71 -19.15
C ASN A 227 3.90 -2.85 -18.70
N PHE A 228 3.66 -3.60 -17.62
CA PHE A 228 2.34 -3.70 -16.99
C PHE A 228 2.08 -2.52 -16.05
N ASP A 229 0.93 -1.85 -16.20
CA ASP A 229 0.57 -0.67 -15.41
C ASP A 229 -0.42 -1.03 -14.30
N LEU A 230 -1.69 -1.27 -14.63
CA LEU A 230 -2.73 -1.69 -13.70
C LEU A 230 -3.32 -3.04 -14.09
N SER A 231 -4.04 -3.65 -13.16
CA SER A 231 -4.70 -4.91 -13.41
C SER A 231 -5.97 -5.06 -12.59
N HIS A 232 -6.83 -5.98 -13.01
CA HIS A 232 -8.04 -6.32 -12.26
C HIS A 232 -8.51 -7.73 -12.60
N ALA A 233 -8.95 -8.47 -11.58
CA ALA A 233 -9.61 -9.76 -11.77
C ALA A 233 -10.99 -9.60 -12.41
N GLY A 234 -11.33 -10.53 -13.30
CA GLY A 234 -12.69 -10.71 -13.78
C GLY A 234 -13.65 -11.15 -12.68
N LYS A 235 -14.93 -10.84 -12.84
CA LYS A 235 -16.03 -11.11 -11.89
C LYS A 235 -17.22 -11.67 -12.65
N GLY A 236 -18.18 -12.29 -11.97
CA GLY A 236 -19.40 -12.77 -12.62
C GLY A 236 -19.10 -13.61 -13.87
N PRO A 237 -19.54 -13.19 -15.08
CA PRO A 237 -19.27 -13.93 -16.32
C PRO A 237 -17.79 -13.92 -16.72
N SER A 238 -16.99 -12.92 -16.33
CA SER A 238 -15.54 -12.86 -16.56
C SER A 238 -14.71 -13.53 -15.46
N ASN A 239 -15.34 -14.14 -14.45
CA ASN A 239 -14.61 -14.91 -13.44
C ASN A 239 -13.74 -15.99 -14.13
N GLY A 240 -12.53 -16.18 -13.61
CA GLY A 240 -11.51 -17.03 -14.24
C GLY A 240 -10.56 -16.31 -15.19
N TRP A 241 -10.76 -15.00 -15.38
CA TRP A 241 -9.88 -14.14 -16.16
C TRP A 241 -9.27 -13.03 -15.32
N PHE A 242 -8.14 -12.51 -15.77
CA PHE A 242 -7.45 -11.35 -15.22
C PHE A 242 -7.06 -10.42 -16.37
N PHE A 243 -7.15 -9.12 -16.17
CA PHE A 243 -6.86 -8.12 -17.19
C PHE A 243 -5.75 -7.19 -16.73
N PHE A 244 -4.85 -6.82 -17.63
CA PHE A 244 -3.71 -5.94 -17.35
C PHE A 244 -3.63 -4.87 -18.43
N SER A 245 -3.52 -3.61 -18.06
CA SER A 245 -3.08 -2.59 -19.02
C SER A 245 -1.58 -2.73 -19.28
N CYS A 246 -1.22 -2.59 -20.55
CA CYS A 246 0.15 -2.61 -21.01
C CYS A 246 0.47 -1.29 -21.71
N TYR A 247 1.63 -0.71 -21.40
CA TYR A 247 2.24 0.36 -22.20
C TYR A 247 3.64 -0.07 -22.65
N ASN A 248 4.28 0.75 -23.47
CA ASN A 248 5.59 0.43 -24.04
C ASN A 248 5.56 -0.88 -24.85
N SER A 249 4.50 -1.12 -25.62
CA SER A 249 4.43 -2.29 -26.51
C SER A 249 5.52 -2.24 -27.61
N GLU A 250 6.13 -1.08 -27.82
CA GLU A 250 7.29 -0.83 -28.68
C GLU A 250 8.58 -1.44 -28.13
N GLN A 251 8.61 -1.78 -26.84
CA GLN A 251 9.77 -2.29 -26.11
C GLN A 251 10.95 -1.30 -26.18
N ALA A 252 10.64 -0.02 -25.99
CA ALA A 252 11.63 1.05 -25.93
C ALA A 252 12.32 1.05 -24.55
N ASN A 253 13.55 1.57 -24.52
CA ASN A 253 14.41 1.63 -23.33
C ASN A 253 15.07 3.01 -23.12
N THR A 254 14.76 3.99 -23.96
CA THR A 254 15.30 5.36 -23.89
C THR A 254 14.29 6.35 -24.45
N LEU A 255 14.26 7.57 -23.89
CA LEU A 255 13.29 8.63 -24.21
C LEU A 255 11.87 8.07 -24.29
N LEU A 256 11.41 7.40 -23.23
CA LEU A 256 10.17 6.63 -23.24
C LEU A 256 8.94 7.50 -23.49
N GLU A 257 8.96 8.75 -23.05
CA GLU A 257 7.93 9.76 -23.34
C GLU A 257 7.74 10.01 -24.83
N VAL A 258 8.75 9.69 -25.64
CA VAL A 258 8.68 9.70 -27.11
C VAL A 258 8.46 8.28 -27.64
N ASN A 259 9.25 7.30 -27.20
CA ASN A 259 9.40 6.02 -27.91
C ASN A 259 8.45 4.89 -27.45
N ALA A 260 7.92 4.94 -26.23
CA ALA A 260 7.05 3.90 -25.63
C ALA A 260 5.55 4.06 -25.93
N SER A 261 5.24 5.04 -26.78
CA SER A 261 3.89 5.47 -27.14
C SER A 261 3.89 5.95 -28.60
N GLN A 262 4.53 5.23 -29.50
CA GLN A 262 4.54 5.55 -30.93
C GLN A 262 3.29 4.99 -31.63
N ARG A 263 2.82 3.81 -31.20
CA ARG A 263 1.59 3.21 -31.71
C ARG A 263 0.35 3.98 -31.24
N ASP A 264 -0.72 3.90 -32.02
CA ASP A 264 -2.02 4.49 -31.63
C ASP A 264 -2.72 3.70 -30.52
N LYS A 265 -2.42 2.40 -30.44
CA LYS A 265 -2.94 1.49 -29.42
C LYS A 265 -1.80 0.62 -28.89
N ASP A 266 -1.72 0.53 -27.57
CA ASP A 266 -1.03 -0.55 -26.87
C ASP A 266 -2.07 -1.64 -26.57
N PHE A 267 -2.04 -2.27 -25.40
CA PHE A 267 -2.90 -3.41 -25.11
C PHE A 267 -3.54 -3.36 -23.72
N ILE A 268 -4.70 -4.00 -23.61
CA ILE A 268 -5.10 -4.73 -22.42
C ILE A 268 -4.78 -6.22 -22.67
N MET A 269 -3.99 -6.83 -21.80
CA MET A 269 -3.71 -8.25 -21.82
C MET A 269 -4.74 -8.99 -20.96
N ALA A 270 -5.45 -9.95 -21.55
CA ALA A 270 -6.37 -10.84 -20.87
C ALA A 270 -5.71 -12.21 -20.63
N VAL A 271 -5.68 -12.64 -19.37
CA VAL A 271 -5.08 -13.90 -18.92
C VAL A 271 -6.17 -14.81 -18.36
N ASN A 272 -6.28 -16.03 -18.87
CA ASN A 272 -7.18 -17.05 -18.32
C ASN A 272 -6.46 -17.84 -17.21
N TRP A 273 -6.59 -17.40 -15.97
CA TRP A 273 -5.89 -18.03 -14.85
C TRP A 273 -6.46 -19.40 -14.49
N LYS A 274 -7.72 -19.69 -14.81
CA LYS A 274 -8.27 -21.06 -14.73
C LYS A 274 -7.59 -22.01 -15.70
N LYS A 275 -7.30 -21.53 -16.92
CA LYS A 275 -6.51 -22.30 -17.88
C LYS A 275 -5.08 -22.53 -17.39
N ALA A 276 -4.49 -21.57 -16.69
CA ALA A 276 -3.20 -21.76 -16.02
C ALA A 276 -3.26 -22.90 -14.98
N GLU A 277 -4.30 -22.95 -14.14
CA GLU A 277 -4.51 -24.05 -13.18
C GLU A 277 -4.60 -25.41 -13.88
N GLU A 278 -5.36 -25.52 -14.99
CA GLU A 278 -5.43 -26.74 -15.79
C GLU A 278 -4.05 -27.17 -16.30
N TYR A 279 -3.24 -26.24 -16.78
CA TYR A 279 -1.90 -26.54 -17.27
C TYR A 279 -0.92 -26.95 -16.17
N LEU A 280 -1.04 -26.38 -14.99
CA LEU A 280 -0.26 -26.80 -13.83
C LEU A 280 -0.64 -28.22 -13.39
N GLN A 281 -1.93 -28.57 -13.39
CA GLN A 281 -2.40 -29.93 -13.11
C GLN A 281 -1.91 -30.95 -14.14
N GLN A 282 -1.75 -30.53 -15.40
CA GLN A 282 -1.17 -31.34 -16.48
C GLN A 282 0.37 -31.41 -16.42
N GLY A 283 1.02 -30.75 -15.46
CA GLY A 283 2.48 -30.76 -15.32
C GLY A 283 3.22 -29.92 -16.37
N LYS A 284 2.55 -28.94 -17.00
CA LYS A 284 3.18 -28.07 -18.01
C LYS A 284 4.00 -26.91 -17.43
N GLY A 285 3.91 -26.69 -16.12
CA GLY A 285 4.75 -25.71 -15.43
C GLY A 285 6.20 -26.18 -15.36
N LYS A 286 7.15 -25.30 -15.69
CA LYS A 286 8.59 -25.57 -15.61
C LYS A 286 9.17 -24.98 -14.35
N LYS A 287 10.02 -25.75 -13.66
CA LYS A 287 10.76 -25.23 -12.51
C LYS A 287 11.88 -24.32 -12.96
N GLN A 288 12.03 -23.19 -12.28
CA GLN A 288 13.08 -22.22 -12.53
C GLN A 288 13.78 -21.87 -11.21
N ALA A 289 15.11 -21.94 -11.22
CA ALA A 289 15.92 -21.45 -10.10
C ALA A 289 15.78 -19.93 -9.98
N VAL A 290 15.53 -19.46 -8.77
CA VAL A 290 15.38 -18.04 -8.40
C VAL A 290 15.93 -17.85 -6.99
N ARG A 291 15.86 -16.63 -6.45
CA ARG A 291 16.18 -16.37 -5.05
C ARG A 291 15.32 -15.21 -4.54
N TYR A 292 14.45 -15.46 -3.57
CA TYR A 292 13.57 -14.43 -3.01
C TYR A 292 13.27 -14.69 -1.53
N ALA A 293 13.03 -13.64 -0.74
CA ALA A 293 12.67 -13.77 0.66
C ALA A 293 11.16 -13.99 0.89
N HIS A 294 10.84 -14.76 1.92
CA HIS A 294 9.48 -14.92 2.44
C HIS A 294 9.51 -14.76 3.96
N ASN A 295 8.88 -13.68 4.42
CA ASN A 295 8.89 -13.24 5.80
C ASN A 295 7.51 -13.43 6.41
N ILE A 296 7.42 -14.06 7.58
CA ILE A 296 6.15 -14.39 8.24
C ILE A 296 6.26 -14.00 9.71
N TYR A 297 5.33 -13.16 10.16
CA TYR A 297 5.14 -12.82 11.56
C TYR A 297 4.15 -13.78 12.22
N ASN A 298 4.51 -14.30 13.38
CA ASN A 298 3.63 -15.17 14.16
C ASN A 298 3.11 -14.42 15.39
N GLU A 299 1.79 -14.24 15.46
CA GLU A 299 1.10 -13.50 16.54
C GLU A 299 1.16 -14.22 17.90
N LYS A 300 1.52 -15.51 17.97
CA LYS A 300 1.66 -16.21 19.27
C LYS A 300 3.06 -16.08 19.83
N SER A 301 4.09 -16.24 18.98
CA SER A 301 5.48 -16.04 19.39
C SER A 301 5.91 -14.58 19.34
N HIS A 302 5.06 -13.69 18.83
CA HIS A 302 5.32 -12.28 18.56
C HIS A 302 6.59 -12.01 17.74
N THR A 303 7.02 -12.99 16.92
CA THR A 303 8.32 -12.98 16.23
C THR A 303 8.13 -13.25 14.74
N ALA A 304 8.86 -12.53 13.89
CA ALA A 304 8.99 -12.85 12.48
C ALA A 304 10.15 -13.80 12.20
N ILE A 305 9.99 -14.60 11.14
CA ILE A 305 11.07 -15.34 10.50
C ILE A 305 11.21 -14.88 9.05
N SER A 306 12.40 -15.09 8.48
CA SER A 306 12.70 -14.83 7.08
C SER A 306 13.37 -16.04 6.47
N ASN A 307 12.77 -16.59 5.42
CA ASN A 307 13.31 -17.72 4.67
C ASN A 307 13.66 -17.28 3.25
N ILE A 308 14.69 -17.90 2.67
CA ILE A 308 14.99 -17.70 1.25
C ILE A 308 14.46 -18.89 0.47
N GLU A 309 13.56 -18.60 -0.46
CA GLU A 309 13.05 -19.53 -1.45
C GLU A 309 13.95 -19.51 -2.69
N THR A 310 14.16 -20.68 -3.31
CA THR A 310 15.15 -20.85 -4.37
C THR A 310 14.59 -21.34 -5.71
N GLU A 311 13.27 -21.52 -5.80
CA GLU A 311 12.62 -22.04 -6.99
C GLU A 311 11.22 -21.43 -7.16
N THR A 312 10.81 -21.25 -8.41
CA THR A 312 9.44 -20.91 -8.80
C THR A 312 8.99 -21.76 -9.99
N THR A 313 7.70 -21.75 -10.28
CA THR A 313 7.11 -22.45 -11.42
C THR A 313 6.74 -21.45 -12.50
N ILE A 314 7.18 -21.67 -13.74
CA ILE A 314 6.96 -20.79 -14.89
C ILE A 314 6.02 -21.48 -15.89
N LEU A 315 5.04 -20.73 -16.38
CA LEU A 315 4.23 -21.05 -17.55
C LEU A 315 4.69 -20.15 -18.71
N ASP A 316 5.09 -20.75 -19.82
CA ASP A 316 5.58 -20.01 -20.99
C ASP A 316 4.46 -19.80 -22.02
N TYR A 317 4.10 -18.55 -22.27
CA TYR A 317 3.11 -18.16 -23.26
C TYR A 317 3.46 -18.63 -24.69
N LYS A 318 4.74 -18.88 -24.99
CA LYS A 318 5.15 -19.42 -26.29
C LYS A 318 4.71 -20.86 -26.49
N GLU A 319 4.54 -21.62 -25.41
CA GLU A 319 4.11 -23.02 -25.44
C GLU A 319 2.60 -23.15 -25.19
N LEU A 320 2.01 -22.21 -24.46
CA LEU A 320 0.62 -22.23 -24.00
C LEU A 320 -0.21 -21.14 -24.70
N LYS A 321 -0.62 -21.42 -25.94
CA LYS A 321 -1.17 -20.42 -26.88
C LYS A 321 -2.57 -19.90 -26.59
N ASP A 322 -3.33 -20.55 -25.73
CA ASP A 322 -4.71 -20.20 -25.33
C ASP A 322 -4.79 -19.68 -23.88
N LEU A 323 -3.65 -19.28 -23.32
CA LEU A 323 -3.54 -18.72 -21.97
C LEU A 323 -3.73 -17.21 -21.94
N ILE A 324 -3.23 -16.51 -22.98
CA ILE A 324 -3.14 -15.05 -23.04
C ILE A 324 -3.70 -14.55 -24.37
N TYR A 325 -4.43 -13.44 -24.32
CA TYR A 325 -4.92 -12.71 -25.47
C TYR A 325 -4.67 -11.22 -25.29
N LEU A 326 -4.37 -10.50 -26.36
CA LEU A 326 -4.18 -9.05 -26.33
C LEU A 326 -5.37 -8.34 -26.98
N ILE A 327 -5.85 -7.28 -26.34
CA ILE A 327 -6.93 -6.43 -26.83
C ILE A 327 -6.33 -5.05 -27.09
N PRO A 328 -6.33 -4.52 -28.33
CA PRO A 328 -5.80 -3.20 -28.62
C PRO A 328 -6.48 -2.12 -27.75
N CYS A 329 -5.70 -1.26 -27.10
CA CYS A 329 -6.22 -0.19 -26.25
C CYS A 329 -5.44 1.13 -26.47
N PRO A 330 -6.11 2.22 -26.87
CA PRO A 330 -5.49 3.55 -27.02
C PRO A 330 -5.34 4.23 -25.67
N LYS A 331 -4.34 5.08 -25.43
CA LYS A 331 -2.97 5.00 -25.93
C LYS A 331 -2.05 5.03 -24.71
N SER A 332 -1.18 4.03 -24.59
CA SER A 332 -0.42 3.79 -23.36
C SER A 332 -1.33 3.79 -22.14
N PRO A 333 -2.36 2.91 -22.16
CA PRO A 333 -3.42 2.92 -21.17
C PRO A 333 -2.86 2.75 -19.76
N HIS A 334 -3.53 3.39 -18.81
CA HIS A 334 -3.22 3.27 -17.39
C HIS A 334 -4.22 2.34 -16.71
N GLY A 335 -5.46 2.78 -16.50
CA GLY A 335 -6.55 1.99 -15.92
C GLY A 335 -6.96 0.78 -16.75
N CYS A 336 -7.29 -0.30 -16.05
CA CYS A 336 -7.85 -1.54 -16.58
C CYS A 336 -8.88 -2.06 -15.56
N ASP A 337 -10.09 -1.53 -15.63
CA ASP A 337 -11.05 -1.62 -14.53
C ASP A 337 -12.24 -2.51 -14.93
N VAL A 338 -12.56 -3.53 -14.12
CA VAL A 338 -13.66 -4.47 -14.38
C VAL A 338 -14.90 -4.05 -13.60
N ASP A 339 -16.01 -3.85 -14.29
CA ASP A 339 -17.25 -3.39 -13.65
C ASP A 339 -17.81 -4.43 -12.64
N PRO A 340 -18.69 -4.02 -11.70
CA PRO A 340 -19.21 -4.91 -10.66
C PRO A 340 -19.98 -6.13 -11.19
N THR A 341 -20.55 -6.04 -12.39
CA THR A 341 -21.20 -7.19 -13.03
C THR A 341 -20.19 -8.18 -13.61
N GLY A 342 -19.01 -7.67 -14.00
CA GLY A 342 -17.95 -8.40 -14.69
C GLY A 342 -18.23 -8.59 -16.19
N GLU A 343 -19.24 -7.91 -16.74
CA GLU A 343 -19.58 -7.93 -18.16
C GLU A 343 -18.67 -7.01 -18.98
N TYR A 344 -18.10 -5.98 -18.36
CA TYR A 344 -17.40 -4.89 -19.03
C TYR A 344 -16.00 -4.64 -18.44
N ILE A 345 -15.05 -4.34 -19.33
CA ILE A 345 -13.67 -3.98 -18.99
C ILE A 345 -13.39 -2.59 -19.56
N VAL A 346 -13.04 -1.64 -18.70
CA VAL A 346 -12.78 -0.25 -19.06
C VAL A 346 -11.28 -0.04 -19.23
N GLY A 347 -10.87 0.41 -20.42
CA GLY A 347 -9.51 0.89 -20.67
C GLY A 347 -9.43 2.40 -20.50
N SER A 348 -8.51 2.89 -19.68
CA SER A 348 -8.30 4.33 -19.49
C SER A 348 -7.14 4.82 -20.35
N GLY A 349 -7.45 5.57 -21.40
CA GLY A 349 -6.51 5.81 -22.49
C GLY A 349 -5.38 6.80 -22.26
N LYS A 350 -5.21 7.37 -21.05
CA LYS A 350 -4.13 8.27 -20.61
C LYS A 350 -3.77 9.37 -21.62
N LEU A 351 -2.93 9.06 -22.61
CA LEU A 351 -2.49 10.01 -23.64
C LEU A 351 -3.58 10.27 -24.70
N ALA A 352 -4.52 9.35 -24.85
CA ALA A 352 -5.72 9.54 -25.65
C ALA A 352 -6.87 10.06 -24.78
N ALA A 353 -7.60 11.05 -25.29
CA ALA A 353 -8.89 11.48 -24.73
C ALA A 353 -10.00 10.47 -25.10
N LEU A 354 -9.72 9.17 -24.90
CA LEU A 354 -10.57 8.06 -25.28
C LEU A 354 -10.60 7.02 -24.15
N MET A 355 -11.77 6.41 -23.95
CA MET A 355 -11.97 5.32 -23.01
C MET A 355 -12.80 4.23 -23.67
N PRO A 356 -12.18 3.16 -24.20
CA PRO A 356 -12.92 1.99 -24.64
C PRO A 356 -13.54 1.24 -23.46
N VAL A 357 -14.75 0.76 -23.69
CA VAL A 357 -15.40 -0.25 -22.86
C VAL A 357 -15.49 -1.52 -23.69
N PHE A 358 -14.82 -2.57 -23.25
CA PHE A 358 -14.84 -3.89 -23.89
C PHE A 358 -15.92 -4.76 -23.25
N SER A 359 -16.57 -5.61 -24.03
CA SER A 359 -17.54 -6.59 -23.52
C SER A 359 -16.88 -7.96 -23.40
N PHE A 360 -16.98 -8.58 -22.23
CA PHE A 360 -16.41 -9.89 -22.01
C PHE A 360 -17.04 -10.98 -22.90
N ALA A 361 -18.36 -10.93 -23.11
CA ALA A 361 -19.05 -11.84 -24.02
C ALA A 361 -18.50 -11.72 -25.46
N LYS A 362 -18.25 -10.49 -25.92
CA LYS A 362 -17.64 -10.22 -27.23
C LYS A 362 -16.19 -10.71 -27.32
N ILE A 363 -15.40 -10.53 -26.25
CA ILE A 363 -14.05 -11.08 -26.15
C ILE A 363 -14.07 -12.59 -26.32
N GLN A 364 -14.94 -13.30 -25.58
CA GLN A 364 -15.08 -14.76 -25.69
C GLN A 364 -15.50 -15.19 -27.10
N GLN A 365 -16.46 -14.49 -27.71
CA GLN A 365 -16.88 -14.76 -29.08
C GLN A 365 -15.74 -14.56 -30.08
N ALA A 366 -14.97 -13.48 -29.95
CA ALA A 366 -13.82 -13.21 -30.81
C ALA A 366 -12.73 -14.27 -30.67
N ILE A 367 -12.50 -14.80 -29.47
CA ILE A 367 -11.57 -15.92 -29.23
C ILE A 367 -12.07 -17.20 -29.91
N ALA A 368 -13.36 -17.52 -29.73
CA ALA A 368 -13.99 -18.71 -30.33
C ALA A 368 -13.93 -18.67 -31.87
N ASP A 369 -14.24 -17.51 -32.46
CA ASP A 369 -14.24 -17.30 -33.91
C ASP A 369 -12.85 -17.05 -34.49
N LYS A 370 -11.81 -16.94 -33.63
CA LYS A 370 -10.45 -16.55 -33.99
C LYS A 370 -10.39 -15.22 -34.75
N ASN A 371 -11.23 -14.26 -34.34
CA ASN A 371 -11.32 -12.95 -34.98
C ASN A 371 -10.18 -12.04 -34.51
N TYR A 372 -8.99 -12.34 -35.01
CA TYR A 372 -7.73 -11.70 -34.64
C TYR A 372 -7.22 -10.73 -35.71
N ASP A 373 -6.44 -9.74 -35.28
CA ASP A 373 -5.65 -8.82 -36.10
C ASP A 373 -4.16 -9.18 -36.01
N GLY A 374 -3.83 -10.41 -36.42
CA GLY A 374 -2.47 -10.96 -36.29
C GLY A 374 -2.10 -11.37 -34.86
N ASP A 375 -0.81 -11.33 -34.57
CA ASP A 375 -0.22 -11.69 -33.28
C ASP A 375 0.89 -10.72 -32.87
N TYR A 376 1.16 -10.65 -31.56
CA TYR A 376 2.28 -9.92 -30.99
C TYR A 376 3.20 -10.91 -30.27
N GLU A 377 4.38 -11.16 -30.84
CA GLU A 377 5.35 -12.16 -30.37
C GLU A 377 4.77 -13.57 -30.14
N GLY A 378 3.75 -13.96 -30.92
CA GLY A 378 3.07 -15.25 -30.81
C GLY A 378 1.88 -15.28 -29.85
N ILE A 379 1.40 -14.12 -29.38
CA ILE A 379 0.13 -13.95 -28.64
C ILE A 379 -0.95 -13.41 -29.59
N PRO A 380 -2.12 -14.05 -29.72
CA PRO A 380 -3.20 -13.53 -30.56
C PRO A 380 -3.67 -12.13 -30.14
N VAL A 381 -3.80 -11.23 -31.11
CA VAL A 381 -4.36 -9.89 -30.91
C VAL A 381 -5.80 -9.89 -31.39
N ILE A 382 -6.77 -9.67 -30.50
CA ILE A 382 -8.20 -9.59 -30.83
C ILE A 382 -8.46 -8.32 -31.64
N LYS A 383 -9.26 -8.41 -32.71
CA LYS A 383 -9.70 -7.20 -33.43
C LYS A 383 -10.44 -6.26 -32.48
N TYR A 384 -10.05 -4.99 -32.48
CA TYR A 384 -10.58 -3.99 -31.55
C TYR A 384 -12.11 -3.95 -31.54
N GLU A 385 -12.72 -3.83 -32.72
CA GLU A 385 -14.18 -3.73 -32.90
C GLU A 385 -14.90 -5.03 -32.51
N ALA A 386 -14.20 -6.16 -32.57
CA ALA A 386 -14.74 -7.46 -32.18
C ALA A 386 -14.92 -7.59 -30.67
N ALA A 387 -14.10 -6.90 -29.86
CA ALA A 387 -14.20 -6.87 -28.40
C ALA A 387 -15.02 -5.67 -27.86
N LEU A 388 -15.11 -4.59 -28.63
CA LEU A 388 -15.63 -3.30 -28.18
C LEU A 388 -17.15 -3.35 -27.90
N HIS A 389 -17.56 -2.92 -26.71
CA HIS A 389 -18.95 -2.52 -26.42
C HIS A 389 -19.22 -1.13 -27.00
N GLY A 390 -18.33 -0.18 -26.71
CA GLY A 390 -18.27 1.14 -27.32
C GLY A 390 -17.22 2.00 -26.63
N GLU A 391 -17.20 3.29 -26.95
CA GLU A 391 -16.30 4.26 -26.34
C GLU A 391 -17.11 5.34 -25.60
N VAL A 392 -16.63 5.77 -24.43
CA VAL A 392 -17.29 6.80 -23.63
C VAL A 392 -17.35 8.11 -24.41
N GLN A 393 -18.52 8.74 -24.44
CA GLN A 393 -18.72 9.96 -25.22
C GLN A 393 -18.12 11.17 -24.51
N LYS A 394 -17.11 11.80 -25.13
CA LYS A 394 -16.42 13.01 -24.64
C LYS A 394 -15.87 12.80 -23.22
N PRO A 395 -14.95 11.85 -22.97
CA PRO A 395 -14.58 11.45 -21.61
C PRO A 395 -13.92 12.59 -20.82
N GLY A 396 -12.96 13.31 -21.40
CA GLY A 396 -12.16 14.33 -20.71
C GLY A 396 -10.70 14.21 -21.14
N LEU A 397 -9.78 14.90 -20.45
CA LEU A 397 -8.34 14.86 -20.78
C LEU A 397 -7.55 14.12 -19.69
N GLY A 398 -6.78 13.12 -20.12
CA GLY A 398 -5.96 12.32 -19.21
C GLY A 398 -6.74 11.31 -18.38
N PRO A 399 -7.61 10.45 -18.96
CA PRO A 399 -8.30 9.42 -18.20
C PRO A 399 -7.30 8.43 -17.60
N LEU A 400 -7.32 8.25 -16.28
CA LEU A 400 -6.38 7.37 -15.57
C LEU A 400 -7.04 6.15 -14.95
N HIS A 401 -8.04 6.31 -14.09
CA HIS A 401 -8.59 5.22 -13.27
C HIS A 401 -10.11 5.30 -13.18
N THR A 402 -10.80 4.17 -13.18
CA THR A 402 -12.27 4.11 -13.10
C THR A 402 -12.75 3.26 -11.91
N GLU A 403 -13.70 3.79 -11.14
CA GLU A 403 -14.43 3.08 -10.07
C GLU A 403 -15.93 3.09 -10.35
N PHE A 404 -16.67 2.22 -9.67
CA PHE A 404 -18.09 1.98 -9.97
C PHE A 404 -19.00 2.16 -8.73
N ASP A 405 -20.23 2.65 -8.95
CA ASP A 405 -21.29 2.60 -7.95
C ASP A 405 -22.22 1.39 -8.14
N ASN A 406 -23.18 1.24 -7.22
CA ASN A 406 -24.18 0.19 -7.26
C ASN A 406 -25.38 0.49 -8.19
N ASN A 407 -25.33 1.60 -8.94
CA ASN A 407 -26.39 2.05 -9.85
C ASN A 407 -25.99 1.89 -11.34
N GLY A 408 -24.87 1.23 -11.62
CA GLY A 408 -24.36 1.02 -12.98
C GLY A 408 -23.64 2.25 -13.56
N ASN A 409 -23.21 3.18 -12.71
CA ASN A 409 -22.37 4.30 -13.13
C ASN A 409 -20.92 4.05 -12.77
N ALA A 410 -20.05 4.65 -13.56
CA ALA A 410 -18.63 4.69 -13.40
C ALA A 410 -18.16 6.13 -13.16
N TYR A 411 -17.07 6.26 -12.43
CA TYR A 411 -16.42 7.51 -12.04
C TYR A 411 -14.98 7.41 -12.49
N THR A 412 -14.55 8.28 -13.39
CA THR A 412 -13.19 8.24 -13.95
C THR A 412 -12.42 9.50 -13.62
N SER A 413 -11.17 9.33 -13.18
CA SER A 413 -10.25 10.44 -12.94
C SER A 413 -9.68 10.99 -14.25
N MET A 414 -9.68 12.31 -14.38
CA MET A 414 -9.08 13.01 -15.51
C MET A 414 -7.91 13.88 -15.01
N PHE A 415 -6.69 13.41 -15.20
CA PHE A 415 -5.48 14.03 -14.64
C PHE A 415 -5.23 15.45 -15.18
N VAL A 416 -5.39 15.63 -16.50
CA VAL A 416 -5.05 16.88 -17.19
C VAL A 416 -6.16 17.92 -17.00
N SER A 417 -7.42 17.53 -17.12
CA SER A 417 -8.54 18.44 -16.84
C SER A 417 -8.86 18.61 -15.34
N SER A 418 -8.23 17.80 -14.47
CA SER A 418 -8.34 17.87 -13.01
C SER A 418 -9.79 17.80 -12.53
N GLU A 419 -10.47 16.70 -12.88
CA GLU A 419 -11.88 16.47 -12.59
C GLU A 419 -12.18 14.97 -12.43
N ILE A 420 -13.31 14.66 -11.79
CA ILE A 420 -13.97 13.36 -11.88
C ILE A 420 -15.11 13.47 -12.89
N VAL A 421 -15.23 12.46 -13.74
CA VAL A 421 -16.30 12.33 -14.73
C VAL A 421 -17.17 11.13 -14.38
N LYS A 422 -18.46 11.38 -14.08
CA LYS A 422 -19.47 10.34 -13.85
C LYS A 422 -20.15 10.00 -15.16
N TRP A 423 -20.24 8.73 -15.50
CA TRP A 423 -20.85 8.23 -16.73
C TRP A 423 -21.55 6.88 -16.51
N ASN A 424 -22.48 6.52 -17.38
CA ASN A 424 -23.19 5.24 -17.28
C ASN A 424 -22.49 4.14 -18.10
N VAL A 425 -22.22 2.98 -17.48
CA VAL A 425 -21.43 1.91 -18.11
C VAL A 425 -22.12 1.34 -19.36
N LYS A 426 -23.44 1.15 -19.31
CA LYS A 426 -24.19 0.54 -20.41
C LYS A 426 -24.41 1.50 -21.57
N SER A 427 -24.85 2.72 -21.28
CA SER A 427 -25.19 3.72 -22.30
C SER A 427 -23.99 4.54 -22.79
N LEU A 428 -22.86 4.50 -22.07
CA LEU A 428 -21.63 5.24 -22.36
C LEU A 428 -21.79 6.78 -22.29
N GLN A 429 -22.89 7.25 -21.69
CA GLN A 429 -23.21 8.67 -21.58
C GLN A 429 -22.59 9.28 -20.31
N VAL A 430 -21.95 10.43 -20.47
CA VAL A 430 -21.52 11.28 -19.35
C VAL A 430 -22.75 11.91 -18.68
N LEU A 431 -22.84 11.75 -17.36
CA LEU A 431 -23.96 12.21 -16.52
C LEU A 431 -23.59 13.45 -15.71
N ASP A 432 -22.34 13.51 -15.24
CA ASP A 432 -21.88 14.62 -14.41
C ASP A 432 -20.35 14.79 -14.47
N ARG A 433 -19.89 15.98 -14.08
CA ARG A 433 -18.47 16.33 -13.93
C ARG A 433 -18.28 17.18 -12.71
N VAL A 434 -17.20 16.97 -11.99
CA VAL A 434 -16.85 17.81 -10.84
C VAL A 434 -15.34 18.05 -10.78
N PRO A 435 -14.88 19.29 -10.57
CA PRO A 435 -13.45 19.58 -10.47
C PRO A 435 -12.84 18.92 -9.22
N THR A 436 -11.57 18.55 -9.34
CA THR A 436 -10.67 18.14 -8.25
C THR A 436 -9.48 19.09 -8.19
N TYR A 437 -8.79 19.13 -7.05
CA TYR A 437 -7.77 20.14 -6.79
C TYR A 437 -6.49 19.52 -6.20
N TYR A 438 -5.48 19.19 -7.00
CA TYR A 438 -5.48 19.11 -8.46
C TYR A 438 -4.78 17.85 -8.95
N SER A 439 -4.97 17.55 -10.24
CA SER A 439 -4.30 16.46 -10.95
C SER A 439 -4.53 15.14 -10.22
N ILE A 440 -5.80 14.74 -10.19
CA ILE A 440 -6.23 13.47 -9.63
C ILE A 440 -5.52 12.30 -10.33
N GLY A 441 -4.94 11.41 -9.52
CA GLY A 441 -4.41 10.12 -9.98
C GLY A 441 -5.52 9.08 -9.97
N HIS A 442 -5.55 8.25 -8.92
CA HIS A 442 -6.64 7.31 -8.69
C HIS A 442 -7.79 7.95 -7.91
N LEU A 443 -8.90 7.21 -7.86
CA LEU A 443 -10.04 7.46 -7.00
C LEU A 443 -10.52 6.14 -6.37
N CYS A 444 -11.33 6.23 -5.32
CA CYS A 444 -11.96 5.09 -4.65
C CYS A 444 -13.45 5.36 -4.46
N VAL A 445 -14.30 4.52 -5.03
CA VAL A 445 -15.67 4.32 -4.50
C VAL A 445 -15.54 3.15 -3.53
N PRO A 446 -16.01 3.23 -2.27
CA PRO A 446 -15.84 2.13 -1.33
C PRO A 446 -16.44 0.82 -1.88
N GLY A 447 -15.59 -0.21 -2.06
CA GLY A 447 -15.92 -1.47 -2.73
C GLY A 447 -16.31 -1.37 -4.21
N GLY A 448 -15.93 -0.29 -4.91
CA GLY A 448 -16.26 -0.04 -6.32
C GLY A 448 -15.65 -1.05 -7.29
N ASP A 449 -14.51 -1.59 -6.92
CA ASP A 449 -13.78 -2.69 -7.54
C ASP A 449 -14.31 -4.09 -7.14
N SER A 450 -15.41 -4.17 -6.39
CA SER A 450 -16.05 -5.42 -5.99
C SER A 450 -17.38 -5.62 -6.73
N ARG A 451 -18.05 -6.75 -6.52
CA ARG A 451 -19.42 -6.98 -7.01
C ARG A 451 -20.48 -6.17 -6.24
N LYS A 452 -20.11 -5.58 -5.10
CA LYS A 452 -21.04 -4.84 -4.24
C LYS A 452 -20.44 -3.50 -3.77
N PRO A 453 -20.43 -2.49 -4.65
CA PRO A 453 -20.04 -1.14 -4.28
C PRO A 453 -20.96 -0.52 -3.24
N TYR A 454 -20.39 0.36 -2.41
CA TYR A 454 -21.10 1.24 -1.49
C TYR A 454 -21.15 2.65 -2.08
N GLY A 455 -22.10 2.88 -3.00
CA GLY A 455 -22.25 4.10 -3.79
C GLY A 455 -22.73 5.36 -3.04
N LYS A 456 -22.11 5.68 -1.90
CA LYS A 456 -22.38 6.90 -1.12
C LYS A 456 -21.32 7.98 -1.34
N TYR A 457 -20.07 7.58 -1.49
CA TYR A 457 -18.95 8.50 -1.71
C TYR A 457 -18.05 8.06 -2.86
N VAL A 458 -17.34 9.04 -3.42
CA VAL A 458 -16.10 8.82 -4.18
C VAL A 458 -15.00 9.69 -3.57
N ILE A 459 -13.80 9.12 -3.43
CA ILE A 459 -12.62 9.77 -2.85
C ILE A 459 -11.60 9.97 -3.97
N ALA A 460 -11.18 11.20 -4.22
CA ALA A 460 -10.14 11.55 -5.19
C ALA A 460 -8.78 11.68 -4.52
N TYR A 461 -7.74 11.04 -5.05
CA TYR A 461 -6.36 11.17 -4.55
C TYR A 461 -5.55 12.10 -5.47
N ASN A 462 -5.37 13.35 -5.04
CA ASN A 462 -4.77 14.43 -5.83
C ASN A 462 -3.26 14.52 -5.61
N LYS A 463 -2.52 14.71 -6.71
CA LYS A 463 -1.05 14.71 -6.72
C LYS A 463 -0.43 16.07 -6.47
N ILE A 464 -1.18 17.14 -6.76
CA ILE A 464 -0.68 18.51 -6.72
C ILE A 464 -1.64 19.36 -5.88
N THR A 465 -1.21 19.85 -4.73
CA THR A 465 -2.09 20.53 -3.76
C THR A 465 -1.97 22.06 -3.73
N LYS A 466 -0.85 22.65 -4.18
CA LYS A 466 -0.70 24.11 -4.34
C LYS A 466 -1.27 24.94 -3.18
N ASP A 467 -2.44 25.55 -3.39
CA ASP A 467 -3.10 26.54 -2.55
C ASP A 467 -4.21 25.95 -1.65
N ARG A 468 -4.33 24.62 -1.58
CA ARG A 468 -5.37 23.94 -0.81
C ARG A 468 -5.16 23.96 0.70
N PHE A 469 -3.90 24.03 1.15
CA PHE A 469 -3.53 24.03 2.57
C PHE A 469 -2.57 25.18 2.89
N LEU A 470 -2.33 25.40 4.19
CA LEU A 470 -1.27 26.31 4.61
C LEU A 470 0.08 25.84 4.04
N PRO A 471 0.90 26.75 3.50
CA PRO A 471 2.17 26.38 2.89
C PRO A 471 3.16 25.84 3.92
N THR A 472 3.81 24.73 3.59
CA THR A 472 4.81 24.05 4.44
C THR A 472 6.24 24.14 3.88
N GLY A 473 6.48 25.03 2.93
CA GLY A 473 7.76 25.16 2.21
C GLY A 473 7.68 24.57 0.79
N PRO A 474 8.83 24.20 0.19
CA PRO A 474 8.87 23.62 -1.16
C PRO A 474 8.16 22.27 -1.30
N GLU A 475 8.05 21.53 -0.19
CA GLU A 475 7.31 20.27 -0.11
C GLU A 475 5.92 20.52 0.47
N LEU A 476 4.90 20.05 -0.24
CA LEU A 476 3.50 20.10 0.17
C LEU A 476 2.97 18.68 0.33
N THR A 477 2.04 18.50 1.26
CA THR A 477 1.28 17.26 1.40
C THR A 477 0.41 17.01 0.17
N GLN A 478 0.24 15.75 -0.23
CA GLN A 478 -0.82 15.32 -1.14
C GLN A 478 -2.18 15.37 -0.42
N SER A 479 -3.28 15.17 -1.15
CA SER A 479 -4.62 15.27 -0.54
C SER A 479 -5.61 14.27 -1.07
N ALA A 480 -6.56 13.93 -0.21
CA ALA A 480 -7.76 13.23 -0.56
C ALA A 480 -8.96 14.19 -0.52
N GLN A 481 -9.81 14.12 -1.53
CA GLN A 481 -11.04 14.90 -1.62
C GLN A 481 -12.26 13.97 -1.62
N LEU A 482 -13.15 14.14 -0.65
CA LEU A 482 -14.35 13.33 -0.49
C LEU A 482 -15.54 13.99 -1.19
N TYR A 483 -16.18 13.27 -2.09
CA TYR A 483 -17.39 13.70 -2.78
C TYR A 483 -18.57 12.82 -2.38
N ASP A 484 -19.69 13.44 -2.02
CA ASP A 484 -20.99 12.79 -1.87
C ASP A 484 -21.57 12.50 -3.26
N ILE A 485 -21.92 11.24 -3.51
CA ILE A 485 -22.49 10.74 -4.76
C ILE A 485 -23.88 10.09 -4.56
N SER A 486 -24.48 10.26 -3.38
CA SER A 486 -25.79 9.71 -3.06
C SER A 486 -26.96 10.36 -3.82
N GLY A 487 -26.74 11.55 -4.39
CA GLY A 487 -27.68 12.25 -5.24
C GLY A 487 -27.28 12.25 -6.72
N ASP A 488 -28.04 12.98 -7.54
CA ASP A 488 -27.81 13.05 -8.99
C ASP A 488 -26.46 13.68 -9.37
N LYS A 489 -26.01 14.64 -8.57
CA LYS A 489 -24.79 15.44 -8.79
C LYS A 489 -23.76 15.17 -7.71
N MET A 490 -22.50 15.03 -8.13
CA MET A 490 -21.37 14.88 -7.22
C MET A 490 -21.13 16.18 -6.46
N LYS A 491 -20.90 16.09 -5.14
CA LYS A 491 -20.65 17.26 -4.30
C LYS A 491 -19.40 17.07 -3.46
N LEU A 492 -18.38 17.92 -3.63
CA LEU A 492 -17.23 17.95 -2.74
C LEU A 492 -17.68 18.34 -1.32
N ILE A 493 -17.37 17.49 -0.34
CA ILE A 493 -17.76 17.68 1.06
C ILE A 493 -16.58 17.75 2.02
N LEU A 494 -15.42 17.21 1.65
CA LEU A 494 -14.19 17.28 2.47
C LEU A 494 -12.94 17.35 1.59
N ASP A 495 -11.93 18.06 2.08
CA ASP A 495 -10.57 18.07 1.55
C ASP A 495 -9.63 17.86 2.74
N PHE A 496 -8.79 16.83 2.71
CA PHE A 496 -7.90 16.48 3.83
C PHE A 496 -6.52 15.98 3.36
N PRO A 497 -5.44 16.32 4.08
CA PRO A 497 -4.08 15.95 3.71
C PRO A 497 -3.83 14.45 3.91
N THR A 498 -2.89 13.90 3.14
CA THR A 498 -2.48 12.48 3.22
C THR A 498 -0.99 12.34 3.52
N ILE A 499 -0.60 11.16 4.01
CA ILE A 499 0.80 10.78 4.26
C ILE A 499 1.42 10.22 2.98
N GLY A 500 2.63 10.73 2.65
CA GLY A 500 3.32 10.40 1.41
C GLY A 500 2.51 10.75 0.16
N GLU A 501 2.91 10.21 -0.98
CA GLU A 501 2.10 10.27 -2.19
C GLU A 501 1.21 9.01 -2.30
N PRO A 502 -0.06 9.05 -1.89
CA PRO A 502 -0.95 7.91 -2.10
C PRO A 502 -1.15 7.66 -3.59
N HIS A 503 -0.81 6.47 -4.05
CA HIS A 503 -1.13 6.01 -5.41
C HIS A 503 -2.59 5.59 -5.51
N TYR A 504 -3.02 4.68 -4.63
CA TYR A 504 -4.38 4.16 -4.57
C TYR A 504 -4.83 3.90 -3.12
N ALA A 505 -6.12 3.57 -2.98
CA ALA A 505 -6.74 3.27 -1.70
C ALA A 505 -7.96 2.36 -1.87
N GLN A 506 -8.28 1.66 -0.80
CA GLN A 506 -9.45 0.80 -0.68
C GLN A 506 -10.26 1.18 0.55
N ALA A 507 -11.58 1.21 0.44
CA ALA A 507 -12.45 1.56 1.54
C ALA A 507 -13.59 0.56 1.72
N CYS A 508 -13.95 0.28 2.97
CA CYS A 508 -15.04 -0.64 3.30
C CYS A 508 -15.76 -0.23 4.60
N PRO A 509 -17.00 -0.71 4.81
CA PRO A 509 -17.74 -0.44 6.05
C PRO A 509 -16.98 -0.90 7.29
N ALA A 510 -16.90 -0.02 8.29
CA ALA A 510 -16.20 -0.30 9.54
C ALA A 510 -16.75 -1.54 10.28
N ALA A 511 -18.04 -1.84 10.10
CA ALA A 511 -18.70 -3.00 10.70
C ALA A 511 -18.17 -4.36 10.20
N LEU A 512 -17.48 -4.41 9.05
CA LEU A 512 -16.85 -5.65 8.56
C LEU A 512 -15.64 -6.04 9.43
N ILE A 513 -14.94 -5.05 9.97
CA ILE A 513 -13.65 -5.23 10.66
C ILE A 513 -13.81 -5.12 12.18
N THR A 514 -14.47 -4.07 12.68
CA THR A 514 -14.52 -3.70 14.12
C THR A 514 -14.96 -4.83 15.04
N LYS A 515 -15.89 -5.69 14.59
CA LYS A 515 -16.38 -6.84 15.37
C LYS A 515 -15.31 -7.89 15.69
N ASN A 516 -14.23 -7.92 14.92
CA ASN A 516 -13.15 -8.91 15.01
C ASN A 516 -11.84 -8.30 15.50
N SER A 517 -11.80 -7.01 15.85
CA SER A 517 -10.57 -6.33 16.26
C SER A 517 -10.03 -6.89 17.58
N VAL A 518 -8.74 -7.25 17.58
CA VAL A 518 -8.01 -7.66 18.77
C VAL A 518 -7.72 -6.44 19.62
N LYS A 519 -8.05 -6.52 20.91
CA LYS A 519 -7.84 -5.43 21.87
C LYS A 519 -6.51 -5.55 22.62
N PHE A 520 -6.18 -6.77 23.01
CA PHE A 520 -4.92 -7.14 23.68
C PHE A 520 -4.63 -8.62 23.43
N TYR A 521 -3.39 -9.03 23.68
CA TYR A 521 -2.96 -10.42 23.61
C TYR A 521 -3.07 -11.05 25.00
N LYS A 522 -3.58 -12.28 25.08
CA LYS A 522 -3.65 -12.97 26.37
C LYS A 522 -2.26 -13.44 26.76
N ILE A 523 -1.81 -13.06 27.95
CA ILE A 523 -0.46 -13.39 28.41
C ILE A 523 -0.24 -14.91 28.52
N GLU A 524 -1.30 -15.68 28.79
CA GLU A 524 -1.24 -17.13 28.85
C GLU A 524 -0.96 -17.76 27.48
N GLU A 525 -1.43 -17.11 26.41
CA GLU A 525 -1.27 -17.55 25.01
C GLU A 525 0.05 -17.06 24.38
N ASN A 526 0.83 -16.23 25.08
CA ASN A 526 2.15 -15.79 24.61
C ASN A 526 3.15 -16.96 24.63
N GLU A 527 3.65 -17.29 23.44
CA GLU A 527 4.57 -18.38 23.12
C GLU A 527 5.97 -17.86 22.75
N ASN A 528 6.28 -16.57 22.98
CA ASN A 528 7.61 -16.02 22.74
C ASN A 528 8.65 -16.74 23.61
N ALA A 529 9.80 -17.10 23.02
CA ALA A 529 10.85 -17.86 23.71
C ALA A 529 11.45 -17.13 24.93
N PHE A 530 11.29 -15.81 24.99
CA PHE A 530 11.82 -14.93 26.04
C PHE A 530 10.75 -14.32 26.95
N VAL A 531 9.50 -14.78 26.85
CA VAL A 531 8.40 -14.30 27.69
C VAL A 531 8.73 -14.46 29.17
N SER A 532 8.35 -13.45 29.97
CA SER A 532 8.37 -13.52 31.44
C SER A 532 6.94 -13.36 31.93
N LYS A 533 6.29 -14.43 32.42
CA LYS A 533 4.90 -14.42 32.89
C LYS A 533 4.81 -13.96 34.35
N GLY A 534 5.44 -12.83 34.63
CA GLY A 534 5.49 -12.16 35.92
C GLY A 534 6.89 -12.01 36.50
N ASP A 535 7.01 -11.19 37.53
CA ASP A 535 8.28 -10.71 38.09
C ASP A 535 9.22 -11.82 38.57
N LYS A 536 8.68 -12.97 39.00
CA LYS A 536 9.48 -14.12 39.45
C LYS A 536 10.26 -14.81 38.32
N GLU A 537 9.88 -14.57 37.06
CA GLU A 537 10.54 -15.13 35.89
C GLU A 537 11.60 -14.18 35.31
N THR A 538 11.66 -12.94 35.80
CA THR A 538 12.67 -11.94 35.40
C THR A 538 14.07 -12.36 35.87
N LYS A 539 15.07 -12.09 35.04
CA LYS A 539 16.47 -12.50 35.29
C LYS A 539 17.42 -11.80 34.33
N VAL A 540 18.69 -11.72 34.72
CA VAL A 540 19.79 -11.30 33.84
C VAL A 540 20.79 -12.45 33.71
N VAL A 541 21.00 -12.94 32.49
CA VAL A 541 21.85 -14.11 32.21
C VAL A 541 22.97 -13.71 31.26
N ARG A 542 24.21 -14.05 31.61
CA ARG A 542 25.39 -13.82 30.77
C ARG A 542 25.91 -15.12 30.17
N ASN A 543 26.13 -15.13 28.86
CA ASN A 543 26.85 -16.16 28.14
C ASN A 543 27.96 -15.53 27.28
N GLY A 544 29.18 -15.49 27.81
CA GLY A 544 30.28 -14.76 27.18
C GLY A 544 29.98 -13.26 27.08
N LYS A 545 29.98 -12.73 25.84
CA LYS A 545 29.62 -11.34 25.53
C LYS A 545 28.11 -11.10 25.41
N ARG A 546 27.31 -12.16 25.22
CA ARG A 546 25.85 -12.03 25.15
C ARG A 546 25.29 -11.92 26.56
N VAL A 547 24.41 -10.94 26.79
CA VAL A 547 23.67 -10.78 28.04
C VAL A 547 22.19 -10.67 27.70
N ASP A 548 21.39 -11.59 28.21
CA ASP A 548 19.94 -11.61 28.04
C ASP A 548 19.28 -11.12 29.33
N VAL A 549 18.54 -10.01 29.23
CA VAL A 549 17.76 -9.38 30.30
C VAL A 549 16.29 -9.71 30.05
N TYR A 550 15.71 -10.53 30.91
CA TYR A 550 14.29 -10.88 30.91
C TYR A 550 13.58 -9.92 31.86
N MET A 551 12.68 -9.11 31.31
CA MET A 551 12.05 -7.99 31.99
C MET A 551 10.53 -8.01 31.82
N THR A 552 9.81 -7.63 32.86
CA THR A 552 8.38 -7.34 32.80
C THR A 552 8.12 -5.84 32.86
N ALA A 553 7.05 -5.41 32.22
CA ALA A 553 6.50 -4.06 32.30
C ALA A 553 5.04 -4.16 32.77
N ILE A 554 4.76 -3.46 33.87
CA ILE A 554 3.41 -3.19 34.41
C ILE A 554 3.38 -1.68 34.64
N ARG A 555 2.21 -1.04 34.53
CA ARG A 555 2.07 0.40 34.79
C ARG A 555 2.91 0.87 35.98
N SER A 556 3.70 1.90 35.71
CA SER A 556 4.57 2.61 36.66
C SER A 556 5.88 1.93 37.06
N HIS A 557 6.22 0.72 36.58
CA HIS A 557 7.52 0.12 36.89
C HIS A 557 8.00 -0.96 35.89
N PHE A 558 9.32 -1.07 35.76
CA PHE A 558 9.98 -2.22 35.14
C PHE A 558 10.50 -3.17 36.23
N THR A 559 10.51 -4.46 35.92
CA THR A 559 11.20 -5.45 36.75
C THR A 559 12.17 -6.26 35.88
N PRO A 560 13.50 -6.17 36.08
CA PRO A 560 14.21 -5.31 37.05
C PRO A 560 14.25 -3.82 36.63
N ASP A 561 14.43 -2.91 37.60
CA ASP A 561 14.64 -1.48 37.35
C ASP A 561 16.11 -1.03 37.52
N ASN A 562 16.95 -1.83 38.17
CA ASN A 562 18.38 -1.55 38.31
C ASN A 562 19.20 -2.77 37.93
N ILE A 563 20.22 -2.57 37.08
CA ILE A 563 21.08 -3.64 36.54
C ILE A 563 22.56 -3.22 36.65
N GLU A 564 23.37 -4.07 37.29
CA GLU A 564 24.83 -3.94 37.33
C GLU A 564 25.52 -5.13 36.64
N GLY A 565 26.83 -4.97 36.38
CA GLY A 565 27.66 -6.02 35.80
C GLY A 565 27.58 -6.14 34.27
N ILE A 566 26.92 -5.20 33.59
CA ILE A 566 27.06 -5.02 32.14
C ILE A 566 28.45 -4.45 31.84
N LYS A 567 29.06 -4.88 30.75
CA LYS A 567 30.41 -4.49 30.34
C LYS A 567 30.36 -3.82 28.97
N MET A 568 31.26 -2.87 28.78
CA MET A 568 31.47 -2.23 27.48
C MET A 568 31.76 -3.31 26.41
N GLY A 569 31.03 -3.26 25.29
CA GLY A 569 31.12 -4.23 24.20
C GLY A 569 30.33 -5.53 24.39
N ASP A 570 29.52 -5.65 25.45
CA ASP A 570 28.52 -6.72 25.54
C ASP A 570 27.44 -6.57 24.46
N GLU A 571 26.87 -7.68 24.03
CA GLU A 571 25.64 -7.71 23.23
C GLU A 571 24.46 -7.94 24.19
N VAL A 572 23.83 -6.84 24.61
CA VAL A 572 22.75 -6.87 25.60
C VAL A 572 21.41 -6.92 24.90
N TYR A 573 20.60 -7.93 25.23
CA TYR A 573 19.25 -8.13 24.72
C TYR A 573 18.25 -7.91 25.84
N PHE A 574 17.40 -6.90 25.71
CA PHE A 574 16.30 -6.62 26.64
C PHE A 574 15.02 -7.22 26.10
N HIS A 575 14.61 -8.36 26.65
CA HIS A 575 13.35 -9.03 26.36
C HIS A 575 12.29 -8.49 27.32
N VAL A 576 11.46 -7.58 26.85
CA VAL A 576 10.48 -6.87 27.68
C VAL A 576 9.09 -7.43 27.39
N THR A 577 8.44 -7.96 28.42
CA THR A 577 7.07 -8.49 28.36
C THR A 577 6.09 -7.50 28.98
N ASN A 578 5.11 -7.01 28.22
CA ASN A 578 4.01 -6.21 28.74
C ASN A 578 2.97 -7.13 29.40
N MET A 579 2.85 -7.01 30.72
CA MET A 579 1.98 -7.85 31.54
C MET A 579 0.56 -7.31 31.69
N GLU A 580 0.24 -6.14 31.11
CA GLU A 580 -1.12 -5.59 31.12
C GLU A 580 -2.08 -6.53 30.39
N GLN A 581 -3.31 -6.63 30.90
CA GLN A 581 -4.42 -7.39 30.33
C GLN A 581 -5.67 -6.50 30.20
N ASP A 582 -5.42 -5.25 29.83
CA ASP A 582 -6.41 -4.22 29.57
C ASP A 582 -6.17 -3.59 28.21
N TRP A 583 -7.23 -3.06 27.60
CA TRP A 583 -7.15 -2.46 26.27
C TRP A 583 -6.49 -1.08 26.33
N ASP A 584 -5.64 -0.77 25.35
CA ASP A 584 -5.02 0.56 25.17
C ASP A 584 -4.02 0.94 26.28
N VAL A 585 -3.24 -0.05 26.75
CA VAL A 585 -2.16 0.15 27.74
C VAL A 585 -0.81 -0.37 27.21
N PRO A 586 -0.29 0.16 26.10
CA PRO A 586 1.04 -0.20 25.64
C PRO A 586 2.13 0.27 26.62
N HIS A 587 3.32 -0.31 26.48
CA HIS A 587 4.52 0.15 27.17
C HIS A 587 5.61 0.46 26.16
N GLY A 588 6.34 1.53 26.43
CA GLY A 588 7.55 1.89 25.72
C GLY A 588 8.80 1.34 26.40
N PHE A 589 9.91 1.20 25.68
CA PHE A 589 11.21 0.91 26.30
C PHE A 589 12.37 1.52 25.49
N ALA A 590 13.15 2.39 26.13
CA ALA A 590 14.33 3.00 25.54
C ALA A 590 15.49 3.09 26.54
N ILE A 591 16.72 3.13 26.02
CA ILE A 591 17.97 3.26 26.79
C ILE A 591 18.73 4.48 26.29
N LYS A 592 19.24 5.31 27.20
CA LYS A 592 20.01 6.52 26.84
C LYS A 592 21.17 6.18 25.89
N GLY A 593 21.13 6.74 24.69
CA GLY A 593 22.20 6.60 23.70
C GLY A 593 22.28 5.23 23.03
N ALA A 594 21.24 4.39 23.13
CA ALA A 594 21.12 3.24 22.26
C ALA A 594 20.95 3.70 20.80
N ASN A 595 21.68 3.07 19.88
CA ASN A 595 21.56 3.33 18.43
C ASN A 595 20.53 2.39 17.77
N ASN A 596 19.57 1.93 18.57
CA ASN A 596 18.39 1.18 18.15
C ASN A 596 17.17 2.03 18.58
N ALA A 597 16.06 1.98 17.84
CA ALA A 597 14.86 2.71 18.23
C ALA A 597 14.24 2.13 19.52
N GLU A 598 13.26 2.85 20.07
CA GLU A 598 12.45 2.33 21.18
C GLU A 598 11.70 1.04 20.79
N LEU A 599 11.22 0.32 21.81
CA LEU A 599 10.16 -0.67 21.64
C LEU A 599 8.81 -0.05 21.97
N LEU A 600 7.77 -0.39 21.21
CA LEU A 600 6.38 -0.19 21.59
C LEU A 600 5.71 -1.56 21.74
N ILE A 601 5.30 -1.90 22.95
CA ILE A 601 4.95 -3.26 23.36
C ILE A 601 3.48 -3.30 23.75
N MET A 602 2.64 -3.96 22.95
CA MET A 602 1.20 -4.02 23.25
C MET A 602 0.92 -4.93 24.46
N PRO A 603 -0.23 -4.75 25.15
CA PRO A 603 -0.62 -5.62 26.26
C PRO A 603 -0.56 -7.11 25.90
N GLY A 604 0.17 -7.88 26.70
CA GLY A 604 0.39 -9.33 26.53
C GLY A 604 1.56 -9.72 25.63
N GLU A 605 2.26 -8.76 25.02
CA GLU A 605 3.36 -9.03 24.10
C GLU A 605 4.73 -9.10 24.76
N THR A 606 5.67 -9.72 24.04
CA THR A 606 7.09 -9.66 24.35
C THR A 606 7.84 -9.13 23.12
N GLN A 607 8.72 -8.15 23.33
CA GLN A 607 9.59 -7.57 22.29
C GLN A 607 11.01 -7.44 22.83
N THR A 608 11.99 -7.42 21.93
CA THR A 608 13.41 -7.43 22.26
C THR A 608 14.16 -6.24 21.65
N LEU A 609 14.84 -5.48 22.51
CA LEU A 609 15.80 -4.46 22.11
C LEU A 609 17.22 -4.98 22.26
N LYS A 610 17.97 -5.04 21.15
CA LYS A 610 19.43 -5.25 21.19
C LYS A 610 20.17 -3.92 21.38
N TRP A 611 21.12 -3.90 22.30
CA TRP A 611 22.00 -2.76 22.58
C TRP A 611 23.45 -3.22 22.82
N ILE A 612 24.40 -2.46 22.27
CA ILE A 612 25.84 -2.67 22.49
C ILE A 612 26.41 -1.38 23.13
N PRO A 613 26.75 -1.38 24.43
CA PRO A 613 27.34 -0.22 25.07
C PRO A 613 28.79 0.00 24.63
N GLU A 614 29.07 1.14 24.02
CA GLU A 614 30.43 1.49 23.54
C GLU A 614 31.26 2.26 24.57
N LYS A 615 30.66 2.68 25.70
CA LYS A 615 31.35 3.44 26.75
C LYS A 615 30.94 2.95 28.13
N THR A 616 31.81 3.15 29.10
CA THR A 616 31.50 2.94 30.51
C THR A 616 30.64 4.07 31.05
N GLY A 617 29.80 3.79 32.04
CA GLY A 617 29.02 4.80 32.73
C GLY A 617 27.67 4.29 33.21
N MET A 618 26.83 5.24 33.60
CA MET A 618 25.46 4.98 34.00
C MET A 618 24.51 5.30 32.85
N TYR A 619 23.64 4.34 32.52
CA TYR A 619 22.73 4.38 31.40
C TYR A 619 21.30 4.26 31.92
N PRO A 620 20.55 5.37 32.01
CA PRO A 620 19.12 5.33 32.28
C PRO A 620 18.37 4.57 31.18
N MET A 621 17.34 3.83 31.60
CA MET A 621 16.31 3.25 30.75
C MET A 621 14.94 3.76 31.23
N TYR A 622 13.96 3.90 30.33
CA TYR A 622 12.66 4.47 30.68
C TYR A 622 11.55 4.01 29.73
N CYS A 623 10.30 4.13 30.19
CA CYS A 623 9.12 3.93 29.36
C CYS A 623 8.85 5.19 28.54
N THR A 624 8.95 5.06 27.22
CA THR A 624 8.66 6.14 26.25
C THR A 624 7.17 6.43 26.14
N ASP A 625 6.32 5.42 26.31
CA ASP A 625 4.86 5.57 26.26
C ASP A 625 4.27 6.12 27.58
N PHE A 626 3.25 6.99 27.47
CA PHE A 626 2.53 7.53 28.62
C PHE A 626 1.53 6.49 29.14
N CYS A 627 2.04 5.48 29.84
CA CYS A 627 1.25 4.33 30.27
C CYS A 627 0.46 4.54 31.59
N SER A 628 0.85 5.52 32.41
CA SER A 628 0.23 5.79 33.72
C SER A 628 0.52 7.21 34.20
N ALA A 629 -0.15 7.66 35.28
CA ALA A 629 0.18 8.93 35.93
C ALA A 629 1.63 9.01 36.44
N LEU A 630 2.25 7.86 36.70
CA LEU A 630 3.64 7.72 37.14
C LEU A 630 4.55 7.24 36.00
N HIS A 631 4.23 7.59 34.74
CA HIS A 631 5.04 7.21 33.57
C HIS A 631 6.47 7.76 33.66
N GLN A 632 6.67 8.94 34.25
CA GLN A 632 8.00 9.54 34.43
C GLN A 632 8.85 8.76 35.45
N GLU A 633 8.21 8.17 36.46
CA GLU A 633 8.85 7.32 37.46
C GLU A 633 9.12 5.90 36.95
N MET A 634 8.51 5.49 35.83
CA MET A 634 8.76 4.21 35.17
C MET A 634 10.10 4.23 34.42
N GLN A 635 11.18 4.20 35.20
CA GLN A 635 12.56 4.27 34.73
C GLN A 635 13.48 3.41 35.60
N GLY A 636 14.70 3.24 35.11
CA GLY A 636 15.71 2.41 35.74
C GLY A 636 17.12 2.78 35.30
N TYR A 637 18.10 2.08 35.85
CA TYR A 637 19.52 2.34 35.56
C TYR A 637 20.31 1.07 35.24
N ILE A 638 21.19 1.19 34.27
CA ILE A 638 22.14 0.15 33.86
C ILE A 638 23.56 0.68 34.07
N ARG A 639 24.35 -0.01 34.89
CA ARG A 639 25.79 0.29 35.07
C ARG A 639 26.63 -0.49 34.07
N VAL A 640 27.30 0.23 33.16
CA VAL A 640 28.28 -0.33 32.24
C VAL A 640 29.69 -0.14 32.78
N SER A 641 30.37 -1.25 33.05
CA SER A 641 31.76 -1.32 33.52
C SER A 641 32.74 -1.49 32.35
N PRO A 642 34.05 -1.22 32.55
CA PRO A 642 35.06 -1.46 31.51
C PRO A 642 35.04 -2.89 30.97
N ALA A 643 35.49 -3.06 29.72
CA ALA A 643 35.75 -4.38 29.17
C ALA A 643 36.72 -5.15 30.08
N GLY A 644 36.39 -6.40 30.40
CA GLY A 644 37.18 -7.24 31.33
C GLY A 644 36.93 -7.02 32.82
N SER A 645 36.01 -6.13 33.22
CA SER A 645 35.65 -5.93 34.63
C SER A 645 35.09 -7.20 35.29
N ASN A 646 35.33 -7.35 36.60
CA ASN A 646 34.82 -8.45 37.44
C ASN A 646 33.55 -8.09 38.22
N VAL A 647 32.93 -6.92 37.97
CA VAL A 647 31.65 -6.56 38.62
C VAL A 647 30.62 -7.67 38.31
N PRO A 648 30.05 -8.34 39.32
CA PRO A 648 29.09 -9.41 39.11
C PRO A 648 27.79 -8.86 38.53
N ILE A 649 27.05 -9.72 37.83
CA ILE A 649 25.67 -9.40 37.46
C ILE A 649 24.85 -9.28 38.73
N TYR A 650 24.24 -8.12 38.93
CA TYR A 650 23.24 -7.87 39.96
C TYR A 650 22.04 -7.20 39.29
N PHE A 651 20.83 -7.58 39.69
CA PHE A 651 19.60 -6.96 39.22
C PHE A 651 18.56 -6.99 40.33
N GLY A 652 17.67 -6.00 40.36
CA GLY A 652 16.60 -5.91 41.35
C GLY A 652 15.60 -4.82 41.03
N THR A 653 14.50 -4.81 41.80
CA THR A 653 13.45 -3.78 41.81
C THR A 653 13.14 -3.44 43.25
N GLY A 654 13.18 -2.15 43.61
CA GLY A 654 13.02 -1.70 44.99
C GLY A 654 14.12 -2.15 45.96
N GLN A 655 15.23 -2.72 45.46
CA GLN A 655 16.38 -3.18 46.25
C GLN A 655 17.69 -2.69 45.61
N THR A 656 18.49 -1.93 46.35
CA THR A 656 19.83 -1.51 45.91
C THR A 656 20.86 -2.56 46.28
N ALA A 657 21.82 -2.84 45.40
CA ALA A 657 22.95 -3.71 45.71
C ALA A 657 23.64 -3.25 47.00
N ASN A 658 23.90 -4.17 47.93
CA ASN A 658 24.65 -3.84 49.14
C ASN A 658 26.08 -3.44 48.73
N PRO A 659 26.55 -2.20 49.02
CA PRO A 659 27.88 -1.75 48.60
C PRO A 659 29.03 -2.64 49.10
N SER A 660 28.81 -3.38 50.19
CA SER A 660 29.79 -4.25 50.84
C SER A 660 29.97 -5.64 50.19
N GLU A 661 29.08 -6.06 49.29
CA GLU A 661 29.21 -7.33 48.56
C GLU A 661 29.90 -7.14 47.20
N ALA A 662 29.76 -5.96 46.58
CA ALA A 662 30.43 -5.61 45.33
C ALA A 662 31.96 -5.42 45.45
N ALA A 663 32.49 -5.28 46.67
CA ALA A 663 33.90 -5.01 46.96
C ALA A 663 34.72 -6.25 47.41
N LYS A 664 34.13 -7.46 47.43
CA LYS A 664 34.77 -8.67 48.02
C LYS A 664 35.41 -9.64 47.03
N THR A 665 35.57 -9.27 45.77
CA THR A 665 36.34 -10.06 44.79
C THR A 665 37.50 -9.22 44.26
N GLU A 666 38.58 -9.16 45.04
CA GLU A 666 39.95 -8.99 44.51
C GLU A 666 40.53 -10.34 44.09
#